data_AF-A0A9W6SXH1-F1
#
_entry.id   AF-A0A9W6SXH1-F1
#
_cell.length_a   1.000
_cell.length_b   1.000
_cell.length_c   1.000
_cell.angle_alpha   90.00
_cell.angle_beta   90.00
_cell.angle_gamma   90.00
#
_symmetry.space_group_name_H-M   'P 1'
#
loop_
_entity.id
_entity.type
_entity.pdbx_description
1 polymer ?
#
loop_
_entity_poly.entity_id
_entity_poly.type
_entity_poly.pdbx_seq_one_letter_code
_entity_poly.pdbx_strand_id
1 'polypeptide(L)'
;MTVAMDIQWEYLPISLRIINSSTKNKLFGFSGIYLVSKIHKLEYIISLTNLSNEFKDYKFIESYLTCQDLINTSNNDETINWFKCKITSFIEVKNTENPLISFLNKEGLNSNFEFTTTNNNNKSNNIDNTASKQATSILILKPINPILTKLISINANFKKFNFVNKYNSHNNDAAITGKLPIPIELESCPFGLSTVTIFSGFKMFGFINYKDSNDELYLSDTKYLDNMIGGLANLNKYDHHHQYHRRQNQHLLNNYPHASNPETTDSLGLIYGSLKKSNGQGELMVILSWKFILNRLNPILSSEISHKLNTNHLDIQSVNAQYNDNIPALIPNKAISYIENSSNVNFNNTNTHTSDSIVGISVTNKNGLKFWGSGVVLSNNMVVTNKHVIFEKMESNEIPAKIEIWFNNGENKLILSNDEIKLNENIFLPFNDYKVFDLCFIKISLENLSNFKIKNSVDLMKQIEQKNSNKLNFEIGDLTKSLGFGLFFNPDGNNASTDSDPINEVISLRSTNACGNNSGSSNGNDNTSIANYMIGNFFRRANESLERSRNGTSDGSNSGSNTSTDSNARSLSPLESIGYISKIVNLNNLNSMVISSSSCWSGSSGGGVFYYKNIIGDRGEMELKELFLGIMVSNGRLNNGETLNNLNLIIPIDVILLGLKEISNIINEEESVNYNNEKLEKLDYLKFKDGNVEFSNTQVKRFKSLWSLREVYTDVFTQSSKL
;
A
#
# COMPACT_ATOMS: atom_id res chain seq x y z
N MET A 1 -3.43 -35.62 2.53
CA MET A 1 -2.98 -34.30 3.01
C MET A 1 -1.47 -34.19 2.98
N THR A 2 -0.74 -35.08 3.67
CA THR A 2 0.74 -35.17 3.64
C THR A 2 1.31 -35.14 2.22
N VAL A 3 0.79 -35.99 1.32
CA VAL A 3 1.27 -36.04 -0.08
C VAL A 3 1.18 -34.69 -0.79
N ALA A 4 0.12 -33.91 -0.58
CA ALA A 4 -0.02 -32.60 -1.23
C ALA A 4 0.95 -31.55 -0.65
N MET A 5 1.36 -31.70 0.61
CA MET A 5 2.28 -30.79 1.30
C MET A 5 3.74 -31.06 0.98
N ASP A 6 4.08 -32.30 0.58
CA ASP A 6 5.45 -32.69 0.21
C ASP A 6 5.79 -32.31 -1.24
N ILE A 7 4.78 -31.95 -2.03
CA ILE A 7 4.98 -31.47 -3.39
C ILE A 7 5.59 -30.06 -3.34
N GLN A 8 6.66 -29.87 -4.10
CA GLN A 8 7.15 -28.52 -4.41
C GLN A 8 6.13 -27.83 -5.32
N TRP A 9 5.45 -26.85 -4.76
CA TRP A 9 4.53 -26.00 -5.49
C TRP A 9 5.22 -24.70 -5.88
N GLU A 10 4.72 -24.15 -6.97
CA GLU A 10 4.94 -22.77 -7.34
C GLU A 10 3.59 -22.09 -7.52
N TYR A 11 3.54 -20.79 -7.29
CA TYR A 11 2.32 -20.02 -7.46
C TYR A 11 2.53 -18.75 -8.28
N LEU A 12 1.43 -18.27 -8.87
CA LEU A 12 1.32 -16.97 -9.50
C LEU A 12 0.02 -16.29 -9.02
N PRO A 13 0.04 -15.04 -8.55
CA PRO A 13 -1.18 -14.30 -8.26
C PRO A 13 -1.94 -14.01 -9.55
N ILE A 14 -3.25 -14.20 -9.52
CA ILE A 14 -4.11 -13.98 -10.69
C ILE A 14 -5.32 -13.11 -10.36
N SER A 15 -5.85 -12.45 -11.39
CA SER A 15 -7.19 -11.87 -11.37
C SER A 15 -8.13 -12.83 -12.08
N LEU A 16 -9.27 -13.11 -11.44
CA LEU A 16 -10.34 -13.93 -11.97
C LEU A 16 -11.53 -13.07 -12.34
N ARG A 17 -12.07 -13.34 -13.52
CA ARG A 17 -13.29 -12.73 -14.05
C ARG A 17 -14.32 -13.82 -14.27
N ILE A 18 -15.48 -13.68 -13.64
CA ILE A 18 -16.59 -14.63 -13.79
C ILE A 18 -17.79 -13.90 -14.38
N ILE A 19 -18.30 -14.42 -15.49
CA ILE A 19 -19.40 -13.85 -16.26
C ILE A 19 -20.54 -14.86 -16.30
N ASN A 20 -21.76 -14.38 -16.02
CA ASN A 20 -22.95 -15.14 -16.33
C ASN A 20 -23.28 -14.99 -17.83
N SER A 21 -23.09 -16.03 -18.63
CA SER A 21 -23.29 -15.99 -20.09
C SER A 21 -24.75 -15.82 -20.51
N SER A 22 -25.73 -16.16 -19.65
CA SER A 22 -27.15 -15.98 -19.98
C SER A 22 -27.58 -14.52 -19.85
N THR A 23 -27.06 -13.81 -18.84
CA THR A 23 -27.45 -12.40 -18.60
C THR A 23 -26.46 -11.40 -19.17
N LYS A 24 -25.18 -11.78 -19.35
CA LYS A 24 -24.02 -10.93 -19.69
C LYS A 24 -23.80 -9.69 -18.80
N ASN A 25 -24.74 -9.37 -17.91
CA ASN A 25 -24.76 -8.16 -17.10
C ASN A 25 -24.15 -8.37 -15.71
N LYS A 26 -24.13 -9.60 -15.19
CA LYS A 26 -23.49 -9.91 -13.90
C LYS A 26 -22.03 -10.32 -14.12
N LEU A 27 -21.13 -9.44 -13.74
CA LEU A 27 -19.68 -9.59 -13.82
C LEU A 27 -19.09 -9.56 -12.41
N PHE A 28 -18.29 -10.58 -12.07
CA PHE A 28 -17.59 -10.63 -10.78
C PHE A 28 -16.08 -10.69 -10.99
N GLY A 29 -15.36 -9.97 -10.14
CA GLY A 29 -13.91 -9.97 -10.06
C GLY A 29 -13.46 -10.59 -8.75
N PHE A 30 -12.47 -11.46 -8.79
CA PHE A 30 -11.87 -12.06 -7.60
C PHE A 30 -10.34 -12.09 -7.75
N SER A 31 -9.64 -12.11 -6.64
CA SER A 31 -8.24 -12.52 -6.62
C SER A 31 -8.19 -14.05 -6.59
N GLY A 32 -7.08 -14.61 -7.02
CA GLY A 32 -6.83 -16.04 -6.89
C GLY A 32 -5.35 -16.32 -6.98
N ILE A 33 -5.03 -17.60 -6.91
CA ILE A 33 -3.70 -18.10 -7.21
C ILE A 33 -3.76 -19.18 -8.27
N TYR A 34 -2.77 -19.17 -9.15
CA TYR A 34 -2.49 -20.27 -10.04
C TYR A 34 -1.34 -21.10 -9.45
N LEU A 35 -1.67 -22.29 -8.95
CA LEU A 35 -0.75 -23.26 -8.37
C LEU A 35 -0.29 -24.27 -9.43
N VAL A 36 1.02 -24.46 -9.52
CA VAL A 36 1.63 -25.41 -10.44
C VAL A 36 2.65 -26.28 -9.68
N SER A 37 2.64 -27.58 -9.94
CA SER A 37 3.77 -28.45 -9.61
C SER A 37 4.40 -28.96 -10.90
N LYS A 38 5.60 -28.43 -11.21
CA LYS A 38 6.34 -28.79 -12.43
C LYS A 38 6.70 -30.29 -12.45
N ILE A 39 7.11 -30.83 -11.31
CA ILE A 39 7.53 -32.24 -11.17
C ILE A 39 6.36 -33.18 -11.47
N HIS A 40 5.19 -32.90 -10.90
CA HIS A 40 4.02 -33.77 -11.02
C HIS A 40 3.09 -33.39 -12.18
N LYS A 41 3.43 -32.32 -12.92
CA LYS A 41 2.59 -31.71 -13.97
C LYS A 41 1.16 -31.46 -13.47
N LEU A 42 1.03 -30.93 -12.26
CA LEU A 42 -0.25 -30.59 -11.63
C LEU A 42 -0.49 -29.09 -11.74
N GLU A 43 -1.73 -28.71 -12.02
CA GLU A 43 -2.12 -27.33 -12.29
C GLU A 43 -3.51 -27.10 -11.70
N TYR A 44 -3.61 -26.13 -10.80
CA TYR A 44 -4.84 -25.76 -10.13
C TYR A 44 -4.95 -24.26 -10.03
N ILE A 45 -6.10 -23.73 -10.38
CA ILE A 45 -6.45 -22.35 -10.04
C ILE A 45 -7.36 -22.41 -8.82
N ILE A 46 -6.97 -21.72 -7.75
CA ILE A 46 -7.70 -21.71 -6.49
C ILE A 46 -8.06 -20.28 -6.12
N SER A 47 -9.30 -20.06 -5.73
CA SER A 47 -9.79 -18.79 -5.20
C SER A 47 -10.88 -19.02 -4.15
N LEU A 48 -11.12 -18.00 -3.33
CA LEU A 48 -12.28 -17.93 -2.46
C LEU A 48 -13.33 -17.05 -3.12
N THR A 49 -14.61 -17.39 -2.93
CA THR A 49 -15.68 -16.63 -3.55
C THR A 49 -16.93 -16.63 -2.68
N ASN A 50 -17.74 -15.57 -2.83
CA ASN A 50 -19.07 -15.42 -2.26
C ASN A 50 -20.16 -15.49 -3.34
N LEU A 51 -19.88 -16.11 -4.49
CA LEU A 51 -20.88 -16.34 -5.52
C LEU A 51 -22.10 -17.08 -4.93
N SER A 52 -23.29 -16.55 -5.21
CA SER A 52 -24.56 -17.12 -4.78
C SER A 52 -24.80 -18.49 -5.40
N ASN A 53 -25.71 -19.27 -4.80
CA ASN A 53 -26.09 -20.59 -5.30
C ASN A 53 -26.61 -20.59 -6.75
N GLU A 54 -27.04 -19.43 -7.28
CA GLU A 54 -27.43 -19.28 -8.70
C GLU A 54 -26.26 -19.58 -9.65
N PHE A 55 -25.01 -19.49 -9.15
CA PHE A 55 -23.80 -19.83 -9.89
C PHE A 55 -23.38 -21.30 -9.76
N LYS A 56 -24.19 -22.16 -9.13
CA LYS A 56 -23.93 -23.61 -9.09
C LYS A 56 -24.29 -24.30 -10.41
N ASP A 57 -25.23 -23.74 -11.16
CA ASP A 57 -25.56 -24.22 -12.51
C ASP A 57 -24.53 -23.69 -13.52
N TYR A 58 -23.35 -24.33 -13.55
CA TYR A 58 -22.20 -23.96 -14.38
C TYR A 58 -22.47 -23.82 -15.89
N LYS A 59 -23.65 -24.26 -16.36
CA LYS A 59 -24.04 -24.20 -17.77
C LYS A 59 -23.96 -22.78 -18.35
N PHE A 60 -24.13 -21.76 -17.51
CA PHE A 60 -24.12 -20.36 -17.94
C PHE A 60 -22.98 -19.55 -17.34
N ILE A 61 -21.87 -20.18 -16.98
CA ILE A 61 -20.76 -19.47 -16.36
C ILE A 61 -19.53 -19.57 -17.23
N GLU A 62 -18.98 -18.41 -17.55
CA GLU A 62 -17.67 -18.30 -18.16
C GLU A 62 -16.70 -17.70 -17.16
N SER A 63 -15.62 -18.42 -16.90
CA SER A 63 -14.52 -17.96 -16.08
C SER A 63 -13.32 -17.64 -16.94
N TYR A 64 -12.67 -16.52 -16.65
CA TYR A 64 -11.46 -16.06 -17.29
C TYR A 64 -10.43 -15.73 -16.22
N LEU A 65 -9.15 -15.92 -16.53
CA LEU A 65 -8.05 -15.45 -15.69
C LEU A 65 -7.14 -14.52 -16.47
N THR A 66 -6.43 -13.67 -15.74
CA THR A 66 -5.26 -12.94 -16.22
C THR A 66 -4.27 -12.75 -15.08
N CYS A 67 -3.04 -12.37 -15.39
CA CYS A 67 -1.98 -12.09 -14.41
C CYS A 67 -1.01 -11.05 -14.98
N GLN A 68 -0.04 -10.63 -14.16
CA GLN A 68 0.91 -9.59 -14.53
C GLN A 68 1.65 -9.91 -15.83
N ASP A 69 2.02 -11.16 -16.05
CA ASP A 69 2.78 -11.60 -17.23
C ASP A 69 1.92 -11.68 -18.50
N LEU A 70 0.60 -11.64 -18.36
CA LEU A 70 -0.37 -11.64 -19.47
C LEU A 70 -0.84 -10.24 -19.86
N ILE A 71 -0.41 -9.22 -19.11
CA ILE A 71 -0.66 -7.81 -19.41
C ILE A 71 0.48 -7.34 -20.32
N ASN A 72 0.20 -7.20 -21.60
CA ASN A 72 1.18 -6.69 -22.53
C ASN A 72 1.18 -5.16 -22.50
N THR A 73 2.33 -4.58 -22.13
CA THR A 73 2.57 -3.14 -22.15
C THR A 73 3.57 -2.71 -23.22
N SER A 74 4.03 -3.64 -24.06
CA SER A 74 4.89 -3.35 -25.20
C SER A 74 4.02 -2.79 -26.34
N ASN A 75 4.43 -1.68 -26.94
CA ASN A 75 3.77 -0.96 -28.05
C ASN A 75 2.68 0.05 -27.68
N ASN A 76 2.70 0.59 -26.47
CA ASN A 76 1.78 1.64 -25.99
C ASN A 76 0.28 1.28 -25.94
N ASP A 77 -0.14 0.13 -26.46
CA ASP A 77 -1.48 -0.43 -26.27
C ASP A 77 -1.46 -1.42 -25.11
N GLU A 78 -2.11 -1.06 -23.99
CA GLU A 78 -2.30 -1.98 -22.87
C GLU A 78 -3.34 -3.03 -23.26
N THR A 79 -2.86 -4.22 -23.60
CA THR A 79 -3.73 -5.36 -23.91
C THR A 79 -3.70 -6.35 -22.76
N ILE A 80 -4.87 -6.62 -22.18
CA ILE A 80 -5.02 -7.60 -21.11
C ILE A 80 -5.46 -8.92 -21.75
N ASN A 81 -4.58 -9.91 -21.75
CA ASN A 81 -4.92 -11.23 -22.26
C ASN A 81 -5.68 -12.02 -21.20
N TRP A 82 -6.94 -12.33 -21.50
CA TRP A 82 -7.82 -13.13 -20.65
C TRP A 82 -7.92 -14.55 -21.18
N PHE A 83 -7.62 -15.53 -20.33
CA PHE A 83 -7.68 -16.94 -20.69
C PHE A 83 -8.88 -17.63 -20.10
N LYS A 84 -9.63 -18.33 -20.96
CA LYS A 84 -10.81 -19.06 -20.54
C LYS A 84 -10.43 -20.26 -19.68
N CYS A 85 -11.12 -20.38 -18.56
CA CYS A 85 -10.98 -21.43 -17.58
C CYS A 85 -12.28 -22.24 -17.50
N LYS A 86 -12.15 -23.48 -17.05
CA LYS A 86 -13.27 -24.36 -16.71
C LYS A 86 -13.31 -24.49 -15.19
N ILE A 87 -14.46 -24.17 -14.60
CA ILE A 87 -14.71 -24.49 -13.20
C ILE A 87 -14.80 -26.01 -13.07
N THR A 88 -13.93 -26.59 -12.26
CA THR A 88 -13.86 -28.03 -12.03
C THR A 88 -14.60 -28.43 -10.76
N SER A 89 -14.59 -27.56 -9.75
CA SER A 89 -15.26 -27.81 -8.48
C SER A 89 -15.59 -26.51 -7.77
N PHE A 90 -16.65 -26.57 -6.97
CA PHE A 90 -17.10 -25.52 -6.07
C PHE A 90 -17.41 -26.18 -4.73
N ILE A 91 -16.58 -25.90 -3.73
CA ILE A 91 -16.72 -26.50 -2.41
C ILE A 91 -17.32 -25.46 -1.48
N GLU A 92 -18.59 -25.63 -1.17
CA GLU A 92 -19.28 -24.74 -0.23
C GLU A 92 -18.75 -24.94 1.19
N VAL A 93 -18.37 -23.84 1.82
CA VAL A 93 -18.04 -23.78 3.25
C VAL A 93 -19.35 -23.56 3.99
N LYS A 94 -19.92 -24.65 4.51
CA LYS A 94 -21.14 -24.59 5.31
C LYS A 94 -20.94 -23.68 6.52
N ASN A 95 -21.98 -22.93 6.89
CA ASN A 95 -21.92 -22.01 8.03
C ASN A 95 -21.51 -22.71 9.34
N THR A 96 -21.96 -23.94 9.58
CA THR A 96 -21.60 -24.74 10.76
C THR A 96 -20.13 -25.11 10.82
N GLU A 97 -19.46 -25.11 9.67
CA GLU A 97 -18.05 -25.44 9.53
C GLU A 97 -17.19 -24.21 9.27
N ASN A 98 -17.79 -23.01 9.26
CA ASN A 98 -17.08 -21.77 8.98
C ASN A 98 -16.35 -21.31 10.25
N PRO A 99 -15.01 -21.27 10.25
CA PRO A 99 -14.22 -20.98 11.43
C PRO A 99 -14.43 -19.54 11.89
N LEU A 100 -14.78 -18.62 10.96
CA LEU A 100 -15.17 -17.26 11.31
C LEU A 100 -16.48 -17.23 12.11
N ILE A 101 -17.50 -17.97 11.69
CA ILE A 101 -18.78 -18.00 12.41
C ILE A 101 -18.60 -18.66 13.79
N SER A 102 -17.81 -19.75 13.85
CA SER A 102 -17.45 -20.39 15.11
C SER A 102 -16.74 -19.42 16.05
N PHE A 103 -15.76 -18.67 15.54
CA PHE A 103 -15.03 -17.62 16.26
C PHE A 103 -15.97 -16.52 16.78
N LEU A 104 -16.79 -15.92 15.90
CA LEU A 104 -17.68 -14.82 16.29
C LEU A 104 -18.74 -15.26 17.31
N ASN A 105 -19.26 -16.49 17.19
CA ASN A 105 -20.16 -17.10 18.16
C ASN A 105 -19.47 -17.31 19.51
N LYS A 106 -18.27 -17.91 19.51
CA LYS A 106 -17.52 -18.25 20.72
C LYS A 106 -17.10 -17.00 21.51
N GLU A 107 -16.68 -15.95 20.80
CA GLU A 107 -16.23 -14.69 21.41
C GLU A 107 -17.38 -13.70 21.66
N GLY A 108 -18.63 -14.05 21.33
CA GLY A 108 -19.79 -13.16 21.51
C GLY A 108 -19.74 -11.89 20.66
N LEU A 109 -19.05 -11.90 19.51
CA LEU A 109 -18.80 -10.73 18.67
C LEU A 109 -19.86 -10.50 17.57
N ASN A 110 -20.78 -11.44 17.39
CA ASN A 110 -21.77 -11.42 16.29
C ASN A 110 -22.61 -10.14 16.21
N SER A 111 -22.91 -9.48 17.33
CA SER A 111 -23.76 -8.29 17.34
C SER A 111 -23.03 -7.01 16.91
N ASN A 112 -21.70 -7.02 16.99
CA ASN A 112 -20.89 -5.80 16.91
C ASN A 112 -20.01 -5.76 15.65
N PHE A 113 -19.97 -6.86 14.89
CA PHE A 113 -19.14 -6.96 13.70
C PHE A 113 -19.95 -7.46 12.50
N GLU A 114 -19.69 -6.83 11.36
CA GLU A 114 -20.20 -7.19 10.05
C GLU A 114 -19.04 -7.82 9.25
N PHE A 115 -19.27 -9.01 8.72
CA PHE A 115 -18.32 -9.63 7.80
C PHE A 115 -18.68 -9.24 6.36
N THR A 116 -17.70 -8.70 5.63
CA THR A 116 -17.87 -8.27 4.24
C THR A 116 -16.79 -8.90 3.36
N THR A 117 -17.20 -9.49 2.23
CA THR A 117 -16.29 -10.03 1.20
C THR A 117 -16.19 -9.10 -0.02
N THR A 118 -17.03 -8.08 -0.09
CA THR A 118 -17.03 -7.01 -1.09
C THR A 118 -17.33 -5.68 -0.39
N ASN A 119 -16.75 -4.55 -0.80
CA ASN A 119 -17.34 -3.24 -0.46
C ASN A 119 -18.62 -3.09 -1.29
N ASN A 120 -19.69 -3.75 -0.85
CA ASN A 120 -21.01 -3.46 -1.36
C ASN A 120 -21.46 -2.09 -0.83
N ASN A 121 -20.96 -1.02 -1.44
CA ASN A 121 -21.57 0.32 -1.36
C ASN A 121 -22.91 0.36 -2.12
N ASN A 122 -23.22 -0.65 -2.93
CA ASN A 122 -24.54 -0.87 -3.52
C ASN A 122 -25.48 -1.54 -2.51
N LYS A 123 -25.69 -0.90 -1.35
CA LYS A 123 -26.79 -1.23 -0.44
C LYS A 123 -28.10 -0.87 -1.14
N SER A 124 -28.72 -1.82 -1.83
CA SER A 124 -30.17 -1.75 -2.02
C SER A 124 -30.77 -1.91 -0.61
N ASN A 125 -31.35 -0.83 -0.08
CA ASN A 125 -31.75 -0.65 1.33
C ASN A 125 -32.81 -1.62 1.89
N ASN A 126 -33.08 -2.79 1.28
CA ASN A 126 -34.20 -3.66 1.66
C ASN A 126 -33.87 -5.17 1.71
N ILE A 127 -32.61 -5.57 1.92
CA ILE A 127 -32.27 -7.00 2.07
C ILE A 127 -31.89 -7.27 3.53
N ASP A 128 -32.69 -8.10 4.19
CA ASP A 128 -32.55 -8.55 5.57
C ASP A 128 -31.09 -8.77 6.00
N ASN A 129 -30.67 -8.04 7.05
CA ASN A 129 -29.33 -8.00 7.66
C ASN A 129 -28.83 -9.33 8.26
N THR A 130 -29.34 -10.48 7.84
CA THR A 130 -28.81 -11.75 8.32
C THR A 130 -27.51 -12.06 7.57
N ALA A 131 -26.38 -11.85 8.24
CA ALA A 131 -25.04 -12.29 7.82
C ALA A 131 -24.94 -13.81 7.48
N SER A 132 -26.04 -14.56 7.63
CA SER A 132 -26.15 -16.00 7.45
C SER A 132 -26.33 -16.50 6.00
N LYS A 133 -26.47 -15.61 5.00
CA LYS A 133 -26.84 -16.06 3.62
C LYS A 133 -25.73 -16.03 2.57
N GLN A 134 -24.58 -15.38 2.79
CA GLN A 134 -23.51 -15.45 1.80
C GLN A 134 -22.64 -16.69 2.04
N ALA A 135 -23.04 -17.80 1.40
CA ALA A 135 -22.26 -19.03 1.38
C ALA A 135 -20.89 -18.76 0.73
N THR A 136 -19.83 -18.92 1.50
CA THR A 136 -18.47 -18.85 0.99
C THR A 136 -18.11 -20.18 0.35
N SER A 137 -17.39 -20.13 -0.75
CA SER A 137 -16.97 -21.34 -1.45
C SER A 137 -15.51 -21.28 -1.89
N ILE A 138 -14.88 -22.43 -1.90
CA ILE A 138 -13.56 -22.64 -2.50
C ILE A 138 -13.80 -23.00 -3.97
N LEU A 139 -13.32 -22.13 -4.86
CA LEU A 139 -13.45 -22.29 -6.30
C LEU A 139 -12.18 -22.93 -6.86
N ILE A 140 -12.34 -24.05 -7.57
CA ILE A 140 -11.23 -24.73 -8.27
C ILE A 140 -11.47 -24.67 -9.77
N LEU A 141 -10.54 -24.08 -10.50
CA LEU A 141 -10.57 -24.01 -11.96
C LEU A 141 -9.34 -24.68 -12.58
N LYS A 142 -9.49 -25.02 -13.86
CA LYS A 142 -8.38 -25.40 -14.73
C LYS A 142 -8.41 -24.57 -16.02
N PRO A 143 -7.25 -24.20 -16.59
CA PRO A 143 -7.20 -23.64 -17.93
C PRO A 143 -7.87 -24.60 -18.93
N ILE A 144 -8.67 -24.08 -19.87
CA ILE A 144 -9.23 -24.92 -20.95
C ILE A 144 -8.13 -25.34 -21.92
N ASN A 145 -7.14 -24.47 -22.14
CA ASN A 145 -6.06 -24.72 -23.07
C ASN A 145 -4.74 -25.00 -22.31
N PRO A 146 -4.16 -26.21 -22.42
CA PRO A 146 -2.88 -26.54 -21.77
C PRO A 146 -1.69 -25.75 -22.33
N ILE A 147 -1.83 -25.10 -23.49
CA ILE A 147 -0.83 -24.15 -24.02
C ILE A 147 -0.61 -23.00 -23.04
N LEU A 148 -1.63 -22.62 -22.26
CA LEU A 148 -1.50 -21.56 -21.26
C LEU A 148 -0.35 -21.83 -20.29
N THR A 149 -0.23 -23.07 -19.82
CA THR A 149 0.85 -23.43 -18.89
C THR A 149 2.19 -23.35 -19.58
N LYS A 150 2.30 -23.73 -20.86
CA LYS A 150 3.55 -23.54 -21.61
C LYS A 150 3.89 -22.04 -21.73
N LEU A 151 2.93 -21.22 -22.17
CA LEU A 151 3.12 -19.78 -22.36
C LEU A 151 3.49 -19.07 -21.05
N ILE A 152 2.76 -19.37 -19.97
CA ILE A 152 3.05 -18.82 -18.64
C ILE A 152 4.38 -19.41 -18.15
N SER A 153 4.64 -20.71 -18.25
CA SER A 153 5.87 -21.32 -17.71
C SER A 153 7.16 -20.81 -18.35
N ILE A 154 7.12 -20.32 -19.58
CA ILE A 154 8.32 -19.82 -20.28
C ILE A 154 8.69 -18.41 -19.78
N ASN A 155 7.70 -17.57 -19.47
CA ASN A 155 7.93 -16.14 -19.21
C ASN A 155 7.49 -15.67 -17.82
N ALA A 156 6.71 -16.46 -17.09
CA ALA A 156 6.10 -16.05 -15.84
C ALA A 156 7.03 -16.28 -14.66
N ASN A 157 7.00 -15.31 -13.75
CA ASN A 157 7.76 -15.33 -12.52
C ASN A 157 7.00 -16.12 -11.44
N PHE A 158 6.89 -17.42 -11.64
CA PHE A 158 6.39 -18.35 -10.63
C PHE A 158 7.27 -18.30 -9.38
N LYS A 159 6.63 -18.16 -8.21
CA LYS A 159 7.32 -18.12 -6.92
C LYS A 159 7.22 -19.48 -6.24
N LYS A 160 8.31 -19.95 -5.62
CA LYS A 160 8.27 -21.21 -4.85
C LYS A 160 7.40 -21.02 -3.62
N PHE A 161 6.59 -22.04 -3.36
CA PHE A 161 5.47 -21.98 -2.45
C PHE A 161 5.56 -23.13 -1.44
N ASN A 162 5.49 -22.81 -0.15
CA ASN A 162 5.31 -23.79 0.91
C ASN A 162 4.03 -23.50 1.69
N PHE A 163 3.29 -24.54 2.07
CA PHE A 163 2.19 -24.39 3.00
C PHE A 163 2.71 -24.27 4.44
N VAL A 164 2.33 -23.20 5.16
CA VAL A 164 2.52 -23.07 6.63
C VAL A 164 1.53 -23.99 7.33
N ASN A 165 1.83 -25.27 7.27
CA ASN A 165 1.24 -26.32 8.09
C ASN A 165 2.11 -27.57 7.99
N LYS A 166 3.43 -27.41 7.76
CA LYS A 166 4.36 -28.54 7.64
C LYS A 166 4.40 -29.20 9.01
N TYR A 167 3.52 -30.19 9.13
CA TYR A 167 3.17 -30.97 10.30
C TYR A 167 4.36 -31.84 10.69
N ASN A 168 5.48 -31.21 11.06
CA ASN A 168 6.61 -31.92 11.65
C ASN A 168 6.27 -32.13 13.13
N SER A 169 5.35 -33.06 13.40
CA SER A 169 5.01 -33.50 14.75
C SER A 169 6.19 -34.10 15.52
N HIS A 170 7.35 -34.28 14.88
CA HIS A 170 8.56 -34.79 15.50
C HIS A 170 9.44 -33.69 16.13
N ASN A 171 9.22 -32.41 15.78
CA ASN A 171 9.77 -31.28 16.50
C ASN A 171 8.59 -30.42 16.96
N ASN A 172 8.33 -30.33 18.27
CA ASN A 172 7.21 -29.62 18.90
C ASN A 172 7.11 -28.09 18.56
N ASP A 173 7.83 -27.60 17.56
CA ASP A 173 8.00 -26.19 17.23
C ASP A 173 7.28 -25.74 15.94
N ALA A 174 6.51 -26.61 15.25
CA ALA A 174 5.98 -26.32 13.91
C ALA A 174 4.49 -25.95 13.80
N ALA A 175 3.80 -25.65 14.91
CA ALA A 175 2.67 -24.71 14.81
C ALA A 175 3.26 -23.30 14.58
N ILE A 176 2.47 -22.33 14.14
CA ILE A 176 2.88 -20.93 14.26
C ILE A 176 2.87 -20.59 15.76
N THR A 177 3.85 -21.10 16.51
CA THR A 177 4.05 -20.89 17.95
C THR A 177 4.65 -19.52 18.21
N GLY A 178 4.97 -18.78 17.14
CA GLY A 178 5.40 -17.40 17.19
C GLY A 178 4.46 -16.56 18.04
N LYS A 179 5.04 -15.82 18.98
CA LYS A 179 4.33 -14.82 19.77
C LYS A 179 3.76 -13.77 18.80
N LEU A 180 2.45 -13.54 18.86
CA LEU A 180 1.80 -12.44 18.14
C LEU A 180 2.39 -11.09 18.61
N PRO A 181 2.49 -10.07 17.74
CA PRO A 181 2.07 -10.05 16.34
C PRO A 181 3.04 -10.78 15.39
N ILE A 182 2.53 -11.32 14.28
CA ILE A 182 3.35 -12.00 13.25
C ILE A 182 3.35 -11.19 11.96
N PRO A 183 4.50 -10.75 11.43
CA PRO A 183 4.55 -9.98 10.20
C PRO A 183 4.14 -10.83 8.99
N ILE A 184 3.32 -10.24 8.13
CA ILE A 184 2.80 -10.89 6.92
C ILE A 184 2.89 -9.99 5.69
N GLU A 185 2.97 -10.64 4.53
CA GLU A 185 2.84 -10.06 3.20
C GLU A 185 1.59 -10.66 2.56
N LEU A 186 0.75 -9.81 1.99
CA LEU A 186 -0.45 -10.18 1.28
C LEU A 186 -0.24 -9.87 -0.19
N GLU A 187 -0.56 -10.81 -1.08
CA GLU A 187 -0.43 -10.63 -2.51
C GLU A 187 -1.76 -10.95 -3.21
N SER A 188 -2.30 -9.99 -3.96
CA SER A 188 -3.64 -10.10 -4.54
C SER A 188 -3.77 -9.30 -5.84
N CYS A 189 -4.95 -9.33 -6.45
CA CYS A 189 -5.32 -8.50 -7.60
C CYS A 189 -6.60 -7.71 -7.28
N PRO A 190 -6.55 -6.71 -6.38
CA PRO A 190 -7.71 -5.89 -6.06
C PRO A 190 -8.18 -5.14 -7.31
N PHE A 191 -9.46 -4.75 -7.31
CA PHE A 191 -10.07 -4.04 -8.44
C PHE A 191 -9.90 -4.78 -9.78
N GLY A 192 -9.89 -6.12 -9.72
CA GLY A 192 -9.60 -7.05 -10.82
C GLY A 192 -10.50 -6.97 -12.07
N LEU A 193 -11.43 -6.02 -12.14
CA LEU A 193 -12.24 -5.74 -13.33
C LEU A 193 -11.93 -4.37 -13.95
N SER A 194 -11.54 -3.38 -13.15
CA SER A 194 -11.42 -1.99 -13.58
C SER A 194 -9.99 -1.57 -13.89
N THR A 195 -9.03 -2.10 -13.14
CA THR A 195 -7.67 -1.55 -13.06
C THR A 195 -6.64 -2.67 -12.90
N VAL A 196 -6.88 -3.82 -13.55
CA VAL A 196 -6.04 -5.02 -13.44
C VAL A 196 -4.59 -4.75 -13.81
N THR A 197 -4.34 -3.86 -14.78
CA THR A 197 -2.99 -3.50 -15.22
C THR A 197 -2.15 -2.88 -14.11
N ILE A 198 -2.80 -2.12 -13.21
CA ILE A 198 -2.17 -1.45 -12.08
C ILE A 198 -2.04 -2.40 -10.88
N PHE A 199 -3.11 -3.14 -10.58
CA PHE A 199 -3.23 -3.88 -9.33
C PHE A 199 -2.90 -5.38 -9.44
N SER A 200 -2.47 -5.89 -10.60
CA SER A 200 -2.02 -7.28 -10.68
C SER A 200 -0.76 -7.50 -9.82
N GLY A 201 -0.80 -8.51 -8.95
CA GLY A 201 0.29 -8.79 -8.00
C GLY A 201 0.50 -7.67 -6.98
N PHE A 202 -0.57 -6.96 -6.62
CA PHE A 202 -0.54 -5.91 -5.61
C PHE A 202 -0.19 -6.49 -4.24
N LYS A 203 0.74 -5.83 -3.54
CA LYS A 203 1.23 -6.28 -2.24
C LYS A 203 0.81 -5.36 -1.10
N MET A 204 0.41 -5.95 0.03
CA MET A 204 0.22 -5.27 1.30
C MET A 204 1.02 -5.96 2.38
N PHE A 205 1.37 -5.22 3.42
CA PHE A 205 2.11 -5.76 4.56
C PHE A 205 1.40 -5.34 5.84
N GLY A 206 1.49 -6.17 6.85
CA GLY A 206 0.94 -5.89 8.18
C GLY A 206 1.21 -7.05 9.12
N PHE A 207 0.32 -7.24 10.09
CA PHE A 207 0.51 -8.23 11.13
C PHE A 207 -0.72 -9.07 11.38
N ILE A 208 -0.51 -10.38 11.56
CA ILE A 208 -1.48 -11.22 12.25
C ILE A 208 -1.47 -10.84 13.72
N ASN A 209 -2.61 -10.38 14.20
CA ASN A 209 -2.83 -9.97 15.59
C ASN A 209 -3.67 -10.99 16.37
N TYR A 210 -4.33 -11.91 15.66
CA TYR A 210 -5.10 -12.98 16.25
C TYR A 210 -5.07 -14.22 15.36
N LYS A 211 -5.06 -15.38 16.00
CA LYS A 211 -5.29 -16.68 15.39
C LYS A 211 -6.25 -17.47 16.26
N ASP A 212 -7.14 -18.23 15.66
CA ASP A 212 -8.05 -19.07 16.42
C ASP A 212 -7.32 -20.26 17.05
N SER A 213 -7.99 -20.98 17.96
CA SER A 213 -7.38 -22.11 18.68
C SER A 213 -6.99 -23.28 17.77
N ASN A 214 -7.55 -23.36 16.58
CA ASN A 214 -7.29 -24.44 15.63
C ASN A 214 -6.29 -24.05 14.53
N ASP A 215 -5.76 -22.82 14.52
CA ASP A 215 -4.95 -22.27 13.42
C ASP A 215 -5.68 -22.41 12.05
N GLU A 216 -7.01 -22.34 12.07
CA GLU A 216 -7.87 -22.39 10.89
C GLU A 216 -8.18 -20.99 10.32
N LEU A 217 -8.10 -19.96 11.17
CA LEU A 217 -8.46 -18.57 10.90
C LEU A 217 -7.44 -17.61 11.48
N TYR A 218 -7.09 -16.58 10.71
CA TYR A 218 -6.23 -15.48 11.18
C TYR A 218 -6.92 -14.13 10.96
N LEU A 219 -6.69 -13.19 11.89
CA LEU A 219 -7.09 -11.80 11.75
C LEU A 219 -5.86 -10.90 11.65
N SER A 220 -5.87 -10.04 10.64
CA SER A 220 -4.81 -9.08 10.34
C SER A 220 -5.29 -7.65 10.55
N ASP A 221 -4.37 -6.76 10.95
CA ASP A 221 -4.60 -5.30 10.99
C ASP A 221 -4.56 -4.63 9.61
N THR A 222 -4.20 -5.37 8.56
CA THR A 222 -4.26 -4.88 7.19
C THR A 222 -5.71 -4.63 6.79
N LYS A 223 -5.94 -3.56 6.03
CA LYS A 223 -7.25 -3.27 5.46
C LYS A 223 -7.56 -4.15 4.25
N TYR A 224 -8.83 -4.51 4.09
CA TYR A 224 -9.31 -5.20 2.90
C TYR A 224 -9.64 -4.20 1.79
N LEU A 225 -9.30 -4.55 0.55
CA LEU A 225 -9.69 -3.82 -0.67
C LEU A 225 -10.60 -4.70 -1.51
N ASP A 226 -11.34 -4.08 -2.42
CA ASP A 226 -12.27 -4.80 -3.27
C ASP A 226 -11.60 -5.84 -4.14
N ASN A 227 -12.26 -7.00 -4.24
CA ASN A 227 -11.82 -8.16 -5.00
C ASN A 227 -10.50 -8.77 -4.50
N MET A 228 -10.05 -8.48 -3.27
CA MET A 228 -8.90 -9.16 -2.66
C MET A 228 -9.20 -10.59 -2.21
N ILE A 229 -10.48 -10.96 -2.06
CA ILE A 229 -10.88 -12.34 -1.73
C ILE A 229 -10.23 -13.35 -2.68
N GLY A 230 -9.64 -14.40 -2.10
CA GLY A 230 -8.85 -15.40 -2.81
C GLY A 230 -7.38 -15.02 -3.04
N GLY A 231 -6.97 -13.81 -2.65
CA GLY A 231 -5.56 -13.40 -2.61
C GLY A 231 -4.76 -14.20 -1.60
N LEU A 232 -3.44 -14.19 -1.73
CA LEU A 232 -2.53 -15.00 -0.92
C LEU A 232 -2.03 -14.24 0.31
N ALA A 233 -1.97 -14.92 1.46
CA ALA A 233 -1.27 -14.44 2.64
C ALA A 233 0.00 -15.24 2.87
N ASN A 234 1.13 -14.56 2.97
CA ASN A 234 2.46 -15.11 3.19
C ASN A 234 3.03 -14.61 4.51
N LEU A 235 3.83 -15.45 5.18
CA LEU A 235 4.70 -15.01 6.26
C LEU A 235 5.77 -14.09 5.68
N ASN A 236 5.86 -12.88 6.23
CA ASN A 236 6.89 -11.96 5.82
C ASN A 236 8.19 -12.29 6.57
N LYS A 237 9.15 -12.89 5.86
CA LYS A 237 10.50 -13.15 6.39
C LYS A 237 11.34 -11.88 6.48
N TYR A 238 10.96 -10.82 5.76
CA TYR A 238 11.61 -9.51 5.79
C TYR A 238 11.10 -8.73 7.00
N ASP A 239 11.70 -9.05 8.14
CA ASP A 239 11.44 -8.36 9.39
C ASP A 239 12.20 -7.02 9.45
N HIS A 240 11.91 -6.11 8.52
CA HIS A 240 12.47 -4.76 8.52
C HIS A 240 12.06 -4.01 9.80
N HIS A 241 10.89 -4.31 10.35
CA HIS A 241 10.38 -3.68 11.55
C HIS A 241 11.10 -4.13 12.83
N HIS A 242 11.51 -5.40 12.92
CA HIS A 242 12.43 -5.79 13.98
C HIS A 242 13.86 -5.34 13.72
N GLN A 243 14.36 -5.14 12.50
CA GLN A 243 15.67 -4.48 12.36
C GLN A 243 15.65 -3.06 12.93
N TYR A 244 14.55 -2.32 12.76
CA TYR A 244 14.36 -1.00 13.36
C TYR A 244 14.32 -1.02 14.90
N HIS A 245 13.52 -1.91 15.51
CA HIS A 245 13.41 -2.00 16.97
C HIS A 245 14.53 -2.79 17.67
N ARG A 246 15.15 -3.80 17.03
CA ARG A 246 16.23 -4.62 17.60
C ARG A 246 17.54 -3.82 17.78
N ARG A 247 17.75 -2.73 17.02
CA ARG A 247 18.91 -1.85 17.21
C ARG A 247 18.94 -1.12 18.55
N GLN A 248 17.79 -0.89 19.19
CA GLN A 248 17.77 -0.32 20.54
C GLN A 248 18.08 -1.35 21.64
N ASN A 249 18.07 -2.65 21.32
CA ASN A 249 18.28 -3.74 22.28
C ASN A 249 19.29 -4.78 21.73
N GLN A 250 20.53 -4.35 21.47
CA GLN A 250 21.57 -5.18 20.84
C GLN A 250 22.04 -6.42 21.64
N HIS A 251 21.70 -6.55 22.93
CA HIS A 251 22.28 -7.61 23.78
C HIS A 251 21.65 -9.02 23.70
N LEU A 252 20.64 -9.28 22.85
CA LEU A 252 19.88 -10.55 22.87
C LEU A 252 19.97 -11.43 21.59
N LEU A 253 21.01 -11.27 20.75
CA LEU A 253 20.90 -11.59 19.31
C LEU A 253 21.56 -12.87 18.74
N ASN A 254 22.07 -13.82 19.53
CA ASN A 254 22.83 -14.95 18.94
C ASN A 254 22.04 -16.19 18.47
N ASN A 255 20.70 -16.24 18.59
CA ASN A 255 19.95 -17.50 18.41
C ASN A 255 18.90 -17.55 17.28
N TYR A 256 18.88 -16.60 16.34
CA TYR A 256 17.94 -16.69 15.20
C TYR A 256 18.58 -17.40 13.99
N PRO A 257 17.99 -18.50 13.47
CA PRO A 257 18.53 -19.20 12.32
C PRO A 257 18.53 -18.30 11.09
N HIS A 258 19.67 -18.25 10.39
CA HIS A 258 19.82 -17.56 9.12
C HIS A 258 18.71 -17.99 8.14
N ALA A 259 18.00 -17.01 7.57
CA ALA A 259 16.91 -17.25 6.63
C ALA A 259 17.41 -18.10 5.45
N SER A 260 16.96 -19.35 5.37
CA SER A 260 17.20 -20.23 4.24
C SER A 260 16.57 -19.64 2.97
N ASN A 261 17.34 -19.62 1.87
CA ASN A 261 16.99 -19.25 0.49
C ASN A 261 15.78 -18.29 0.31
N PRO A 262 15.99 -17.01 -0.06
CA PRO A 262 14.92 -16.01 -0.24
C PRO A 262 13.86 -16.37 -1.28
N GLU A 263 14.06 -17.43 -2.06
CA GLU A 263 13.15 -17.85 -3.13
C GLU A 263 11.87 -18.56 -2.66
N THR A 264 11.83 -19.10 -1.43
CA THR A 264 10.65 -19.85 -0.95
C THR A 264 9.79 -19.04 0.01
N THR A 265 8.54 -18.78 -0.38
CA THR A 265 7.54 -18.13 0.47
C THR A 265 6.76 -19.17 1.27
N ASP A 266 6.61 -18.91 2.58
CA ASP A 266 5.78 -19.74 3.44
C ASP A 266 4.40 -19.09 3.53
N SER A 267 3.40 -19.74 2.94
CA SER A 267 2.05 -19.20 2.83
C SER A 267 1.15 -19.64 3.98
N LEU A 268 0.42 -18.71 4.57
CA LEU A 268 -0.53 -18.91 5.66
C LEU A 268 -1.88 -19.43 5.17
N GLY A 269 -2.37 -18.88 4.06
CA GLY A 269 -3.73 -19.12 3.61
C GLY A 269 -4.18 -18.13 2.54
N LEU A 270 -5.50 -18.06 2.35
CA LEU A 270 -6.14 -17.16 1.40
C LEU A 270 -6.97 -16.09 2.11
N ILE A 271 -6.95 -14.88 1.55
CA ILE A 271 -7.73 -13.74 2.02
C ILE A 271 -9.21 -14.05 1.82
N TYR A 272 -9.97 -13.98 2.90
CA TYR A 272 -11.37 -14.35 2.91
C TYR A 272 -12.29 -13.12 2.80
N GLY A 273 -11.96 -12.04 3.49
CA GLY A 273 -12.76 -10.82 3.51
C GLY A 273 -12.30 -9.90 4.63
N SER A 274 -13.21 -9.07 5.14
CA SER A 274 -12.97 -8.26 6.33
C SER A 274 -14.10 -8.32 7.34
N LEU A 275 -13.70 -8.16 8.60
CA LEU A 275 -14.55 -8.02 9.75
C LEU A 275 -14.55 -6.55 10.16
N LYS A 276 -15.64 -5.84 9.89
CA LYS A 276 -15.82 -4.42 10.19
C LYS A 276 -16.68 -4.27 11.42
N LYS A 277 -16.39 -3.33 12.31
CA LYS A 277 -17.34 -3.02 13.40
C LYS A 277 -18.62 -2.43 12.80
N SER A 278 -19.78 -2.79 13.35
CA SER A 278 -21.09 -2.29 12.91
C SER A 278 -21.22 -0.76 13.04
N ASN A 279 -20.43 -0.16 13.93
CA ASN A 279 -20.33 1.30 14.09
C ASN A 279 -19.35 1.97 13.10
N GLY A 280 -18.77 1.21 12.17
CA GLY A 280 -17.79 1.67 11.18
C GLY A 280 -16.37 1.92 11.71
N GLN A 281 -16.12 1.71 13.00
CA GLN A 281 -14.84 2.05 13.63
C GLN A 281 -13.89 0.85 13.64
N GLY A 282 -13.08 0.74 12.59
CA GLY A 282 -12.03 -0.29 12.51
C GLY A 282 -12.49 -1.52 11.76
N GLU A 283 -11.48 -2.18 11.19
CA GLU A 283 -11.61 -3.27 10.25
C GLU A 283 -10.43 -4.22 10.47
N LEU A 284 -10.71 -5.52 10.47
CA LEU A 284 -9.71 -6.56 10.49
C LEU A 284 -9.86 -7.40 9.23
N MET A 285 -8.77 -7.67 8.53
CA MET A 285 -8.83 -8.58 7.41
C MET A 285 -8.82 -10.03 7.92
N VAL A 286 -9.66 -10.85 7.31
CA VAL A 286 -9.84 -12.26 7.65
C VAL A 286 -9.09 -13.12 6.64
N ILE A 287 -8.28 -14.06 7.13
CA ILE A 287 -7.53 -15.02 6.32
C ILE A 287 -7.94 -16.44 6.73
N LEU A 288 -8.32 -17.26 5.76
CA LEU A 288 -8.55 -18.69 5.99
C LEU A 288 -7.24 -19.44 5.76
N SER A 289 -6.82 -20.20 6.76
CA SER A 289 -5.57 -20.96 6.71
C SER A 289 -5.56 -22.02 5.61
N TRP A 290 -4.37 -22.41 5.17
CA TRP A 290 -4.21 -23.60 4.34
C TRP A 290 -4.62 -24.89 5.03
N LYS A 291 -4.52 -24.98 6.36
CA LYS A 291 -5.04 -26.13 7.12
C LYS A 291 -6.52 -26.34 6.82
N PHE A 292 -7.30 -25.27 6.96
CA PHE A 292 -8.74 -25.26 6.71
C PHE A 292 -9.08 -25.57 5.25
N ILE A 293 -8.38 -24.91 4.32
CA ILE A 293 -8.63 -25.04 2.87
C ILE A 293 -8.24 -26.43 2.37
N LEU A 294 -7.04 -26.93 2.72
CA LEU A 294 -6.54 -28.23 2.25
C LEU A 294 -7.36 -29.40 2.79
N ASN A 295 -7.90 -29.32 4.02
CA ASN A 295 -8.81 -30.33 4.55
C ASN A 295 -10.02 -30.56 3.63
N ARG A 296 -10.50 -29.49 2.99
CA ARG A 296 -11.64 -29.52 2.05
C ARG A 296 -11.22 -29.90 0.64
N LEU A 297 -10.02 -29.53 0.23
CA LEU A 297 -9.47 -29.90 -1.08
C LEU A 297 -9.00 -31.36 -1.13
N ASN A 298 -8.69 -31.97 0.01
CA ASN A 298 -8.06 -33.29 0.07
C ASN A 298 -8.80 -34.40 -0.70
N PRO A 299 -10.14 -34.53 -0.68
CA PRO A 299 -10.84 -35.53 -1.49
C PRO A 299 -10.59 -35.37 -3.00
N ILE A 300 -10.49 -34.13 -3.48
CA ILE A 300 -10.28 -33.80 -4.89
C ILE A 300 -8.82 -34.00 -5.28
N LEU A 301 -7.90 -33.46 -4.48
CA LEU A 301 -6.46 -33.55 -4.75
C LEU A 301 -5.95 -35.00 -4.64
N SER A 302 -6.40 -35.76 -3.65
CA SER A 302 -5.94 -37.14 -3.45
C SER A 302 -6.32 -38.07 -4.59
N SER A 303 -7.54 -37.94 -5.14
CA SER A 303 -7.99 -38.77 -6.27
C SER A 303 -7.17 -38.49 -7.54
N GLU A 304 -6.89 -37.22 -7.84
CA GLU A 304 -6.10 -36.84 -9.02
C GLU A 304 -4.61 -37.17 -8.88
N ILE A 305 -4.03 -36.90 -7.69
CA ILE A 305 -2.63 -37.23 -7.41
C ILE A 305 -2.41 -38.74 -7.48
N SER A 306 -3.29 -39.53 -6.85
CA SER A 306 -3.18 -41.00 -6.87
C SER A 306 -3.29 -41.54 -8.30
N HIS A 307 -4.20 -40.99 -9.12
CA HIS A 307 -4.32 -41.37 -10.52
C HIS A 307 -3.04 -41.07 -11.30
N LYS A 308 -2.45 -39.88 -11.16
CA LYS A 308 -1.22 -39.51 -11.88
C LYS A 308 0.01 -40.30 -11.41
N LEU A 309 0.14 -40.56 -10.11
CA LEU A 309 1.24 -41.36 -9.57
C LEU A 309 1.16 -42.81 -10.09
N ASN A 310 -0.04 -43.38 -10.15
CA ASN A 310 -0.25 -44.73 -10.67
C ASN A 310 0.01 -44.83 -12.18
N THR A 311 -0.37 -43.81 -12.97
CA THR A 311 -0.10 -43.82 -14.42
C THR A 311 1.36 -43.60 -14.76
N ASN A 312 2.07 -42.77 -14.00
CA ASN A 312 3.47 -42.44 -14.28
C ASN A 312 4.46 -43.50 -13.77
N HIS A 313 4.04 -44.37 -12.85
CA HIS A 313 4.89 -45.48 -12.38
C HIS A 313 5.27 -46.47 -13.50
N LEU A 314 4.53 -46.47 -14.63
CA LEU A 314 4.84 -47.25 -15.83
C LEU A 314 5.90 -46.58 -16.74
N ASP A 315 6.12 -45.26 -16.63
CA ASP A 315 7.07 -44.51 -17.46
C ASP A 315 8.34 -44.05 -16.72
N ILE A 316 8.33 -43.98 -15.38
CA ILE A 316 9.50 -43.51 -14.61
C ILE A 316 10.69 -44.49 -14.70
N GLN A 317 10.47 -45.77 -15.06
CA GLN A 317 11.57 -46.71 -15.33
C GLN A 317 12.33 -46.40 -16.64
N SER A 318 11.78 -45.62 -17.57
CA SER A 318 12.46 -45.24 -18.82
C SER A 318 13.15 -43.88 -18.75
N VAL A 319 12.68 -42.95 -17.90
CA VAL A 319 13.20 -41.57 -17.82
C VAL A 319 14.44 -41.45 -16.91
N ASN A 320 14.57 -42.30 -15.88
CA ASN A 320 15.74 -42.27 -15.00
C ASN A 320 17.05 -42.76 -15.64
N ALA A 321 17.02 -43.29 -16.87
CA ALA A 321 18.21 -43.67 -17.63
C ALA A 321 18.80 -42.53 -18.48
N GLN A 322 18.14 -41.37 -18.57
CA GLN A 322 18.52 -40.33 -19.55
C GLN A 322 18.91 -38.97 -18.95
N TYR A 323 18.87 -38.81 -17.62
CA TYR A 323 19.11 -37.53 -16.95
C TYR A 323 20.36 -37.46 -16.05
N ASN A 324 21.26 -38.45 -16.16
CA ASN A 324 22.42 -38.55 -15.27
C ASN A 324 23.77 -38.09 -15.84
N ASP A 325 23.85 -37.51 -17.04
CA ASP A 325 25.12 -36.98 -17.55
C ASP A 325 25.01 -35.51 -17.98
N ASN A 326 25.87 -34.70 -17.35
CA ASN A 326 26.32 -33.35 -17.73
C ASN A 326 25.49 -32.13 -17.30
N ILE A 327 25.71 -31.68 -16.06
CA ILE A 327 25.68 -30.24 -15.73
C ILE A 327 27.04 -29.86 -15.13
N PRO A 328 27.86 -29.01 -15.78
CA PRO A 328 29.12 -28.54 -15.22
C PRO A 328 28.86 -27.57 -14.07
N ALA A 329 29.37 -27.90 -12.88
CA ALA A 329 29.41 -26.99 -11.74
C ALA A 329 30.51 -25.93 -11.95
N LEU A 330 30.11 -24.67 -12.09
CA LEU A 330 31.01 -23.51 -12.06
C LEU A 330 30.33 -22.37 -11.32
N ILE A 331 30.53 -22.32 -10.00
CA ILE A 331 30.40 -21.09 -9.21
C ILE A 331 31.63 -21.01 -8.28
N PRO A 332 32.47 -19.96 -8.38
CA PRO A 332 33.61 -19.79 -7.50
C PRO A 332 33.17 -19.17 -6.16
N ASN A 333 33.38 -19.91 -5.07
CA ASN A 333 33.37 -19.37 -3.72
C ASN A 333 34.62 -18.50 -3.49
N LYS A 334 34.45 -17.18 -3.41
CA LYS A 334 35.46 -16.30 -2.81
C LYS A 334 34.81 -15.11 -2.10
N ALA A 335 35.28 -14.90 -0.86
CA ALA A 335 35.14 -13.73 -0.01
C ALA A 335 33.93 -13.67 0.93
N ILE A 336 34.00 -14.39 2.06
CA ILE A 336 33.53 -13.89 3.37
C ILE A 336 34.58 -14.26 4.42
N SER A 337 35.53 -13.36 4.64
CA SER A 337 36.37 -13.35 5.83
C SER A 337 37.03 -11.98 5.92
N TYR A 338 36.35 -10.96 6.43
CA TYR A 338 36.97 -9.79 7.07
C TYR A 338 35.90 -8.98 7.80
N ILE A 339 36.28 -8.47 8.98
CA ILE A 339 35.58 -7.57 9.90
C ILE A 339 34.90 -8.29 11.08
N GLU A 340 35.74 -8.75 12.00
CA GLU A 340 35.49 -8.63 13.43
C GLU A 340 36.47 -7.57 13.99
N ASN A 341 35.99 -6.77 14.95
CA ASN A 341 36.66 -5.72 15.73
C ASN A 341 36.48 -4.27 15.27
N SER A 342 35.41 -3.64 15.75
CA SER A 342 35.48 -2.26 16.28
C SER A 342 34.37 -2.03 17.31
N SER A 343 34.79 -1.77 18.55
CA SER A 343 33.93 -1.45 19.69
C SER A 343 33.81 0.07 19.87
N ASN A 344 32.59 0.50 20.22
CA ASN A 344 32.21 1.76 20.87
C ASN A 344 32.58 3.08 20.15
N VAL A 345 31.63 3.59 19.37
CA VAL A 345 31.60 5.00 18.94
C VAL A 345 30.25 5.61 19.32
N ASN A 346 30.29 6.71 20.08
CA ASN A 346 29.12 7.51 20.43
C ASN A 346 28.63 8.29 19.20
N PHE A 347 27.36 8.12 18.84
CA PHE A 347 26.68 8.87 17.79
C PHE A 347 26.23 10.25 18.28
N ASN A 348 26.74 11.31 17.68
CA ASN A 348 26.18 12.66 17.82
C ASN A 348 25.09 12.86 16.75
N ASN A 349 23.83 12.86 17.18
CA ASN A 349 22.63 13.11 16.37
C ASN A 349 22.68 14.50 15.71
N THR A 350 23.00 14.57 14.42
CA THR A 350 22.48 15.64 13.55
C THR A 350 21.21 15.14 12.88
N ASN A 351 20.15 14.91 13.67
CA ASN A 351 18.85 14.47 13.18
C ASN A 351 18.17 15.62 12.43
N THR A 352 18.41 15.71 11.12
CA THR A 352 17.58 16.52 10.24
C THR A 352 16.22 15.83 10.13
N HIS A 353 15.19 16.39 10.75
CA HIS A 353 13.85 15.82 10.72
C HIS A 353 13.21 16.14 9.37
N THR A 354 12.85 15.12 8.59
CA THR A 354 12.19 15.28 7.27
C THR A 354 10.86 16.03 7.35
N SER A 355 10.22 16.07 8.52
CA SER A 355 9.05 16.90 8.81
C SER A 355 9.29 18.40 8.55
N ASP A 356 10.52 18.88 8.66
CA ASP A 356 10.86 20.30 8.46
C ASP A 356 10.74 20.72 6.99
N SER A 357 10.83 19.76 6.07
CA SER A 357 10.65 20.00 4.64
C SER A 357 9.19 20.02 4.19
N ILE A 358 8.26 19.65 5.07
CA ILE A 358 6.83 19.62 4.78
C ILE A 358 6.20 20.93 5.23
N VAL A 359 5.38 21.51 4.35
CA VAL A 359 4.68 22.77 4.59
C VAL A 359 3.19 22.59 4.47
N GLY A 360 2.42 23.34 5.27
CA GLY A 360 0.99 23.53 5.06
C GLY A 360 0.78 24.61 4.01
N ILE A 361 -0.17 24.44 3.11
CA ILE A 361 -0.51 25.44 2.08
C ILE A 361 -1.97 25.80 2.24
N SER A 362 -2.28 27.09 2.42
CA SER A 362 -3.65 27.60 2.34
C SER A 362 -3.78 28.52 1.14
N VAL A 363 -4.89 28.41 0.43
CA VAL A 363 -5.17 29.16 -0.79
C VAL A 363 -6.51 29.83 -0.65
N THR A 364 -6.56 31.12 -0.99
CA THR A 364 -7.79 31.90 -1.05
C THR A 364 -8.04 32.30 -2.50
N ASN A 365 -9.20 31.96 -3.04
CA ASN A 365 -9.59 32.42 -4.38
C ASN A 365 -10.11 33.87 -4.36
N LYS A 366 -10.44 34.43 -5.53
CA LYS A 366 -10.92 35.82 -5.64
C LYS A 366 -12.26 36.07 -4.95
N ASN A 367 -13.03 35.01 -4.71
CA ASN A 367 -14.30 35.05 -3.99
C ASN A 367 -14.13 34.94 -2.47
N GLY A 368 -12.89 34.86 -1.97
CA GLY A 368 -12.61 34.70 -0.54
C GLY A 368 -12.80 33.26 -0.02
N LEU A 369 -13.10 32.29 -0.89
CA LEU A 369 -13.16 30.89 -0.48
C LEU A 369 -11.76 30.37 -0.20
N LYS A 370 -11.59 29.82 1.00
CA LYS A 370 -10.34 29.20 1.45
C LYS A 370 -10.36 27.69 1.26
N PHE A 371 -9.25 27.14 0.85
CA PHE A 371 -8.95 25.71 0.87
C PHE A 371 -7.48 25.51 1.26
N TRP A 372 -7.08 24.27 1.52
CA TRP A 372 -5.74 23.96 1.98
C TRP A 372 -5.27 22.59 1.55
N GLY A 373 -3.96 22.42 1.60
CA GLY A 373 -3.24 21.20 1.34
C GLY A 373 -1.87 21.24 2.00
N SER A 374 -0.96 20.45 1.45
CA SER A 374 0.44 20.36 1.88
C SER A 374 1.38 20.61 0.70
N GLY A 375 2.65 20.81 1.00
CA GLY A 375 3.72 20.90 0.01
C GLY A 375 5.03 20.36 0.56
N VAL A 376 6.02 20.24 -0.32
CA VAL A 376 7.40 19.84 0.03
C VAL A 376 8.36 20.91 -0.45
N VAL A 377 9.22 21.38 0.44
CA VAL A 377 10.31 22.30 0.12
C VAL A 377 11.44 21.53 -0.56
N LEU A 378 11.63 21.75 -1.86
CA LEU A 378 12.66 21.08 -2.66
C LEU A 378 14.01 21.81 -2.64
N SER A 379 13.98 23.13 -2.51
CA SER A 379 15.13 24.00 -2.41
C SER A 379 14.77 25.21 -1.56
N ASN A 380 15.73 26.08 -1.28
CA ASN A 380 15.47 27.31 -0.52
C ASN A 380 14.37 28.18 -1.15
N ASN A 381 14.18 28.14 -2.47
CA ASN A 381 13.24 29.02 -3.17
C ASN A 381 12.13 28.26 -3.92
N MET A 382 11.94 26.97 -3.65
CA MET A 382 10.99 26.16 -4.42
C MET A 382 10.21 25.20 -3.53
N VAL A 383 8.89 25.28 -3.60
CA VAL A 383 7.96 24.31 -3.03
C VAL A 383 7.27 23.56 -4.15
N VAL A 384 7.16 22.25 -4.02
CA VAL A 384 6.34 21.42 -4.90
C VAL A 384 5.08 20.96 -4.16
N THR A 385 3.96 20.92 -4.87
CA THR A 385 2.68 20.44 -4.37
C THR A 385 1.84 19.90 -5.54
N ASN A 386 0.60 19.49 -5.27
CA ASN A 386 -0.32 19.15 -6.35
C ASN A 386 -0.93 20.39 -7.00
N LYS A 387 -1.30 20.28 -8.28
CA LYS A 387 -2.03 21.32 -9.00
C LYS A 387 -3.39 21.58 -8.34
N HIS A 388 -4.11 20.54 -7.92
CA HIS A 388 -5.41 20.72 -7.26
C HIS A 388 -5.31 21.43 -5.91
N VAL A 389 -4.16 21.37 -5.21
CA VAL A 389 -3.98 22.12 -3.94
C VAL A 389 -3.99 23.63 -4.17
N ILE A 390 -3.61 24.09 -5.37
CA ILE A 390 -3.53 25.51 -5.72
C ILE A 390 -4.75 25.99 -6.50
N PHE A 391 -5.28 25.14 -7.38
CA PHE A 391 -6.34 25.50 -8.31
C PHE A 391 -7.67 24.80 -7.99
N GLU A 392 -7.85 24.27 -6.75
CA GLU A 392 -9.13 23.67 -6.36
C GLU A 392 -10.26 24.70 -6.48
N LYS A 393 -11.37 24.31 -7.11
CA LYS A 393 -12.59 25.14 -7.20
C LYS A 393 -12.38 26.50 -7.91
N MET A 394 -11.37 26.59 -8.76
CA MET A 394 -11.12 27.73 -9.63
C MET A 394 -11.54 27.39 -11.07
N GLU A 395 -11.98 28.40 -11.82
CA GLU A 395 -12.17 28.24 -13.26
C GLU A 395 -10.83 28.00 -13.97
N SER A 396 -10.87 27.36 -15.14
CA SER A 396 -9.65 27.17 -15.94
C SER A 396 -9.02 28.52 -16.24
N ASN A 397 -7.84 28.78 -15.66
CA ASN A 397 -7.01 29.99 -15.76
C ASN A 397 -7.24 31.06 -14.68
N GLU A 398 -8.11 30.85 -13.70
CA GLU A 398 -8.17 31.75 -12.55
C GLU A 398 -6.93 31.54 -11.66
N ILE A 399 -6.29 32.65 -11.28
CA ILE A 399 -5.15 32.68 -10.36
C ILE A 399 -5.68 32.93 -8.94
N PRO A 400 -5.14 32.24 -7.91
CA PRO A 400 -5.50 32.51 -6.52
C PRO A 400 -5.26 33.95 -6.10
N ALA A 401 -6.16 34.47 -5.25
CA ALA A 401 -6.01 35.80 -4.68
C ALA A 401 -4.89 35.86 -3.63
N LYS A 402 -4.64 34.74 -2.95
CA LYS A 402 -3.65 34.62 -1.89
C LYS A 402 -3.19 33.18 -1.73
N ILE A 403 -1.89 32.98 -1.52
CA ILE A 403 -1.31 31.70 -1.10
C ILE A 403 -0.53 31.94 0.20
N GLU A 404 -0.80 31.13 1.23
CA GLU A 404 -0.10 31.14 2.50
C GLU A 404 0.62 29.81 2.70
N ILE A 405 1.95 29.85 2.85
CA ILE A 405 2.79 28.66 3.08
C ILE A 405 3.26 28.67 4.53
N TRP A 406 2.86 27.65 5.28
CA TRP A 406 3.07 27.51 6.71
C TRP A 406 4.15 26.47 6.98
N PHE A 407 5.20 26.88 7.68
CA PHE A 407 6.30 25.99 8.05
C PHE A 407 6.03 25.29 9.39
N ASN A 408 6.66 24.13 9.61
CA ASN A 408 6.46 23.25 10.76
C ASN A 408 6.67 23.93 12.14
N ASN A 409 7.34 25.09 12.18
CA ASN A 409 7.50 25.86 13.40
C ASN A 409 6.24 26.65 13.82
N GLY A 410 5.17 26.64 13.02
CA GLY A 410 3.85 27.21 13.35
C GLY A 410 3.78 28.74 13.43
N GLU A 411 4.91 29.42 13.64
CA GLU A 411 5.00 30.88 13.76
C GLU A 411 5.23 31.57 12.41
N ASN A 412 5.83 30.87 11.45
CA ASN A 412 6.22 31.46 10.18
C ASN A 412 5.28 31.05 9.06
N LYS A 413 4.70 32.07 8.41
CA LYS A 413 4.02 31.91 7.13
C LYS A 413 4.58 32.87 6.09
N LEU A 414 4.80 32.35 4.89
CA LEU A 414 5.00 33.16 3.70
C LEU A 414 3.63 33.48 3.12
N ILE A 415 3.40 34.74 2.76
CA ILE A 415 2.19 35.15 2.05
C ILE A 415 2.60 35.60 0.66
N LEU A 416 1.97 35.02 -0.37
CA LEU A 416 1.97 35.54 -1.72
C LEU A 416 0.60 36.16 -1.96
N SER A 417 0.60 37.43 -2.34
CA SER A 417 -0.61 38.23 -2.58
C SER A 417 -0.94 38.32 -4.07
N ASN A 418 -2.14 38.79 -4.41
CA ASN A 418 -2.68 38.84 -5.77
C ASN A 418 -1.73 39.50 -6.79
N ASP A 419 -0.98 40.52 -6.38
CA ASP A 419 -0.06 41.26 -7.26
C ASP A 419 1.27 40.51 -7.50
N GLU A 420 1.61 39.59 -6.61
CA GLU A 420 2.83 38.78 -6.66
C GLU A 420 2.59 37.42 -7.32
N ILE A 421 1.34 36.94 -7.35
CA ILE A 421 1.04 35.62 -7.90
C ILE A 421 0.86 35.72 -9.41
N LYS A 422 1.87 35.27 -10.15
CA LYS A 422 1.78 35.14 -11.60
C LYS A 422 2.18 33.74 -12.06
N LEU A 423 1.45 33.25 -13.06
CA LEU A 423 1.79 32.01 -13.76
C LEU A 423 3.10 32.21 -14.52
N ASN A 424 3.96 31.19 -14.50
CA ASN A 424 5.30 31.15 -15.08
C ASN A 424 6.33 32.11 -14.45
N GLU A 425 5.97 32.92 -13.45
CA GLU A 425 6.94 33.66 -12.62
C GLU A 425 7.05 33.06 -11.21
N ASN A 426 5.89 32.89 -10.54
CA ASN A 426 5.82 32.41 -9.16
C ASN A 426 5.16 31.04 -9.07
N ILE A 427 4.21 30.75 -9.96
CA ILE A 427 3.55 29.45 -10.03
C ILE A 427 3.89 28.81 -11.38
N PHE A 428 4.45 27.62 -11.33
CA PHE A 428 4.78 26.85 -12.52
C PHE A 428 3.96 25.56 -12.58
N LEU A 429 3.37 25.31 -13.74
CA LEU A 429 2.60 24.12 -14.04
C LEU A 429 3.29 23.35 -15.16
N PRO A 430 4.28 22.50 -14.86
CA PRO A 430 4.91 21.71 -15.90
C PRO A 430 3.88 20.75 -16.51
N PHE A 431 4.08 20.41 -17.77
CA PHE A 431 3.19 19.52 -18.52
C PHE A 431 1.74 20.06 -18.64
N ASN A 432 1.52 21.38 -18.52
CA ASN A 432 0.16 21.94 -18.50
C ASN A 432 -0.64 21.61 -19.77
N ASP A 433 0.03 21.57 -20.93
CA ASP A 433 -0.58 21.20 -22.21
C ASP A 433 -1.13 19.77 -22.21
N TYR A 434 -0.45 18.89 -21.48
CA TYR A 434 -0.83 17.49 -21.39
C TYR A 434 -1.91 17.27 -20.33
N LYS A 435 -2.02 18.13 -19.31
CA LYS A 435 -2.91 17.94 -18.13
C LYS A 435 -2.76 16.54 -17.52
N VAL A 436 -1.53 16.02 -17.54
CA VAL A 436 -1.25 14.63 -17.20
C VAL A 436 -0.97 14.46 -15.71
N PHE A 437 -0.08 15.28 -15.17
CA PHE A 437 0.34 15.19 -13.78
C PHE A 437 -0.29 16.30 -12.97
N ASP A 438 -0.77 15.93 -11.79
CA ASP A 438 -1.31 16.85 -10.81
C ASP A 438 -0.16 17.45 -9.99
N LEU A 439 0.67 18.26 -10.66
CA LEU A 439 1.93 18.79 -10.15
C LEU A 439 1.96 20.33 -10.31
N CYS A 440 2.43 21.01 -9.28
CA CYS A 440 2.57 22.46 -9.24
C CYS A 440 3.81 22.84 -8.45
N PHE A 441 4.54 23.85 -8.93
CA PHE A 441 5.71 24.40 -8.26
C PHE A 441 5.45 25.86 -7.91
N ILE A 442 5.87 26.25 -6.72
CA ILE A 442 5.75 27.61 -6.19
C ILE A 442 7.16 28.13 -5.91
N LYS A 443 7.57 29.15 -6.66
CA LYS A 443 8.82 29.87 -6.44
C LYS A 443 8.62 30.90 -5.34
N ILE A 444 9.50 30.87 -4.35
CA ILE A 444 9.49 31.73 -3.17
C ILE A 444 10.65 32.72 -3.29
N SER A 445 10.38 34.01 -3.06
CA SER A 445 11.44 35.02 -2.99
C SER A 445 12.37 34.78 -1.79
N LEU A 446 13.68 34.80 -2.03
CA LEU A 446 14.71 34.64 -0.99
C LEU A 446 14.71 35.77 0.03
N GLU A 447 14.25 36.96 -0.35
CA GLU A 447 14.19 38.12 0.56
C GLU A 447 13.28 37.82 1.75
N ASN A 448 12.16 37.14 1.49
CA ASN A 448 11.20 36.68 2.50
C ASN A 448 11.76 35.55 3.37
N LEU A 449 12.84 34.90 2.94
CA LEU A 449 13.50 33.78 3.62
C LEU A 449 14.84 34.16 4.26
N SER A 450 15.25 35.42 4.23
CA SER A 450 16.50 35.87 4.85
C SER A 450 16.57 35.56 6.36
N ASN A 451 15.41 35.50 7.02
CA ASN A 451 15.26 35.04 8.41
C ASN A 451 15.10 33.51 8.57
N PHE A 452 14.98 32.79 7.45
CA PHE A 452 14.65 31.37 7.39
C PHE A 452 15.78 30.60 6.71
N LYS A 453 16.84 30.29 7.47
CA LYS A 453 17.75 29.22 7.06
C LYS A 453 16.99 27.91 7.17
N ILE A 454 16.46 27.42 6.05
CA ILE A 454 16.00 26.04 5.93
C ILE A 454 17.24 25.16 6.10
N LYS A 455 17.60 24.86 7.34
CA LYS A 455 18.74 23.99 7.66
C LYS A 455 18.55 22.60 7.01
N ASN A 456 17.29 22.25 6.74
CA ASN A 456 16.84 20.91 6.37
C ASN A 456 15.89 20.94 5.16
N SER A 457 16.19 21.69 4.08
CA SER A 457 15.51 21.40 2.82
C SER A 457 15.80 19.94 2.47
N VAL A 458 14.87 19.22 1.83
CA VAL A 458 15.29 17.98 1.15
C VAL A 458 16.38 18.46 0.21
N ASP A 459 17.64 18.14 0.49
CA ASP A 459 18.73 18.49 -0.40
C ASP A 459 18.63 17.55 -1.60
N LEU A 460 17.58 17.78 -2.39
CA LEU A 460 17.16 17.00 -3.52
C LEU A 460 18.34 16.97 -4.49
N MET A 461 19.07 18.08 -4.60
CA MET A 461 20.30 18.17 -5.37
C MET A 461 21.37 17.22 -4.84
N LYS A 462 21.63 17.11 -3.53
CA LYS A 462 22.51 16.05 -3.01
C LYS A 462 21.97 14.64 -3.24
N GLN A 463 20.66 14.42 -3.14
CA GLN A 463 20.05 13.11 -3.44
C GLN A 463 20.19 12.75 -4.93
N ILE A 464 20.06 13.73 -5.84
CA ILE A 464 20.29 13.61 -7.28
C ILE A 464 21.78 13.42 -7.59
N GLU A 465 22.68 14.11 -6.89
CA GLU A 465 24.12 13.91 -7.05
C GLU A 465 24.54 12.50 -6.64
N GLN A 466 23.93 11.96 -5.57
CA GLN A 466 24.06 10.55 -5.20
C GLN A 466 23.46 9.62 -6.28
N LYS A 467 22.36 10.02 -6.95
CA LYS A 467 21.68 9.26 -8.04
C LYS A 467 22.58 8.98 -9.25
N ASN A 468 23.50 9.88 -9.57
CA ASN A 468 24.43 9.69 -10.70
C ASN A 468 25.42 8.52 -10.48
N SER A 469 25.52 7.99 -9.26
CA SER A 469 26.31 6.79 -8.96
C SER A 469 25.47 5.52 -8.78
N ASN A 470 24.20 5.64 -8.38
CA ASN A 470 23.28 4.52 -8.16
C ASN A 470 21.84 5.00 -8.33
N LYS A 471 21.09 4.40 -9.26
CA LYS A 471 19.64 4.57 -9.42
C LYS A 471 18.97 4.50 -8.04
N LEU A 472 18.01 5.39 -7.73
CA LEU A 472 17.20 5.30 -6.50
C LEU A 472 16.44 3.97 -6.54
N ASN A 473 17.09 2.92 -6.07
CA ASN A 473 16.53 1.58 -5.99
C ASN A 473 15.67 1.58 -4.74
N PHE A 474 14.43 2.00 -4.90
CA PHE A 474 13.36 1.59 -4.03
C PHE A 474 12.63 0.43 -4.69
N GLU A 475 12.19 -0.53 -3.89
CA GLU A 475 11.59 -1.78 -4.33
C GLU A 475 10.22 -1.98 -3.67
N ILE A 476 9.41 -2.85 -4.27
CA ILE A 476 8.13 -3.23 -3.65
C ILE A 476 8.43 -3.94 -2.33
N GLY A 477 7.84 -3.44 -1.24
CA GLY A 477 8.10 -3.88 0.12
C GLY A 477 9.01 -2.96 0.94
N ASP A 478 9.60 -1.94 0.32
CA ASP A 478 10.32 -0.92 1.08
C ASP A 478 9.37 -0.14 2.00
N LEU A 479 9.84 0.15 3.21
CA LEU A 479 9.11 0.93 4.20
C LEU A 479 8.97 2.38 3.72
N THR A 480 7.77 2.91 3.81
CA THR A 480 7.44 4.29 3.44
C THR A 480 6.85 5.05 4.60
N LYS A 481 7.05 6.37 4.59
CA LYS A 481 6.44 7.33 5.51
C LYS A 481 5.80 8.44 4.70
N SER A 482 4.49 8.62 4.82
CA SER A 482 3.77 9.79 4.31
C SER A 482 3.64 10.86 5.39
N LEU A 483 3.93 12.10 5.02
CA LEU A 483 3.85 13.28 5.87
C LEU A 483 3.03 14.38 5.21
N GLY A 484 2.00 14.88 5.89
CA GLY A 484 1.20 16.02 5.39
C GLY A 484 0.27 16.64 6.42
N PHE A 485 -0.10 17.88 6.19
CA PHE A 485 -1.08 18.64 6.95
C PHE A 485 -2.50 18.27 6.49
N GLY A 486 -3.21 17.45 7.26
CA GLY A 486 -4.58 17.02 6.96
C GLY A 486 -5.66 18.03 7.39
N LEU A 487 -6.91 17.57 7.51
CA LEU A 487 -8.08 18.38 7.93
C LEU A 487 -7.91 19.13 9.27
N PHE A 488 -6.97 18.72 10.12
CA PHE A 488 -6.68 19.39 11.40
C PHE A 488 -5.82 20.65 11.24
N PHE A 489 -5.40 20.96 10.02
CA PHE A 489 -4.73 22.20 9.70
C PHE A 489 -5.74 23.36 9.75
N ASN A 490 -5.70 24.13 10.84
CA ASN A 490 -6.44 25.37 10.97
C ASN A 490 -5.48 26.56 10.88
N PRO A 491 -5.35 27.19 9.69
CA PRO A 491 -4.43 28.32 9.51
C PRO A 491 -4.86 29.56 10.30
N ASP A 492 -6.13 29.67 10.68
CA ASP A 492 -6.64 30.88 11.31
C ASP A 492 -6.37 30.92 12.82
N GLY A 493 -5.82 29.84 13.42
CA GLY A 493 -5.34 29.82 14.83
C GLY A 493 -6.41 30.08 15.89
N ASN A 494 -7.62 30.46 15.49
CA ASN A 494 -8.80 30.48 16.32
C ASN A 494 -9.06 29.04 16.71
N ASN A 495 -8.61 28.68 17.92
CA ASN A 495 -9.18 27.56 18.67
C ASN A 495 -10.66 27.55 18.33
N ALA A 496 -11.16 26.49 17.69
CA ALA A 496 -12.57 26.34 17.45
C ALA A 496 -13.25 26.69 18.78
N SER A 497 -13.93 27.85 18.82
CA SER A 497 -14.60 28.27 20.03
C SER A 497 -15.57 27.16 20.35
N THR A 498 -15.58 26.76 21.61
CA THR A 498 -16.25 25.56 22.15
C THR A 498 -17.74 25.46 21.86
N ASP A 499 -18.34 26.48 21.21
CA ASP A 499 -19.77 26.72 21.18
C ASP A 499 -20.43 26.34 19.84
N SER A 500 -19.68 25.92 18.81
CA SER A 500 -20.29 25.43 17.57
C SER A 500 -19.47 24.35 16.86
N ASP A 501 -18.72 23.56 17.62
CA ASP A 501 -17.96 22.45 17.08
C ASP A 501 -18.89 21.23 16.92
N PRO A 502 -19.17 20.71 15.71
CA PRO A 502 -19.94 19.47 15.54
C PRO A 502 -19.28 18.27 16.26
N ILE A 503 -18.01 18.41 16.65
CA ILE A 503 -17.28 17.47 17.49
C ILE A 503 -17.78 17.49 18.94
N ASN A 504 -18.08 18.66 19.52
CA ASN A 504 -18.62 18.75 20.88
C ASN A 504 -20.09 18.35 20.96
N GLU A 505 -20.87 18.46 19.87
CA GLU A 505 -22.24 17.92 19.84
C GLU A 505 -22.21 16.38 19.82
N VAL A 506 -21.25 15.76 19.12
CA VAL A 506 -21.04 14.30 19.11
C VAL A 506 -20.45 13.77 20.43
N ILE A 507 -19.69 14.59 21.16
CA ILE A 507 -19.10 14.23 22.47
C ILE A 507 -20.06 14.56 23.65
N SER A 508 -20.79 15.67 23.61
CA SER A 508 -21.72 16.09 24.68
C SER A 508 -23.04 15.31 24.69
N LEU A 509 -23.50 14.81 23.54
CA LEU A 509 -24.60 13.82 23.49
C LEU A 509 -24.21 12.45 24.08
N ARG A 510 -22.94 12.24 24.44
CA ARG A 510 -22.45 10.99 25.04
C ARG A 510 -22.14 11.08 26.53
N SER A 511 -22.05 12.27 27.12
CA SER A 511 -21.77 12.45 28.55
C SER A 511 -23.01 12.67 29.42
N THR A 512 -24.21 12.86 28.84
CA THR A 512 -25.44 13.13 29.61
C THR A 512 -26.39 11.94 29.76
N ASN A 513 -26.09 10.77 29.16
CA ASN A 513 -26.95 9.58 29.25
C ASN A 513 -26.35 8.41 30.06
N ALA A 514 -25.33 8.65 30.88
CA ALA A 514 -24.71 7.61 31.73
C ALA A 514 -24.55 8.05 33.18
N CYS A 515 -25.65 8.46 33.83
CA CYS A 515 -25.77 8.48 35.29
C CYS A 515 -27.25 8.42 35.71
N GLY A 516 -27.86 7.26 35.45
CA GLY A 516 -29.11 6.86 36.10
C GLY A 516 -28.79 5.82 37.16
N ASN A 517 -28.83 6.23 38.43
CA ASN A 517 -28.72 5.35 39.59
C ASN A 517 -29.73 4.20 39.50
N ASN A 518 -29.26 2.96 39.56
CA ASN A 518 -30.03 1.87 40.16
C ASN A 518 -29.08 0.85 40.79
N SER A 519 -29.22 0.73 42.11
CA SER A 519 -28.67 -0.30 42.96
C SER A 519 -29.28 -1.66 42.62
N GLY A 520 -28.44 -2.66 42.34
CA GLY A 520 -28.90 -4.03 42.10
C GLY A 520 -27.77 -5.01 41.77
N SER A 521 -27.29 -5.68 42.82
CA SER A 521 -26.48 -6.91 42.82
C SER A 521 -26.64 -7.83 41.60
N SER A 522 -25.53 -8.22 40.95
CA SER A 522 -25.02 -9.62 40.92
C SER A 522 -23.86 -9.81 39.93
N ASN A 523 -23.00 -10.77 40.27
CA ASN A 523 -21.76 -11.19 39.60
C ASN A 523 -21.87 -11.40 38.07
N GLY A 524 -20.90 -10.89 37.30
CA GLY A 524 -20.70 -11.24 35.90
C GLY A 524 -19.33 -10.81 35.39
N ASN A 525 -18.58 -11.77 34.84
CA ASN A 525 -17.18 -11.68 34.42
C ASN A 525 -16.88 -10.54 33.42
N ASP A 526 -15.79 -9.81 33.67
CA ASP A 526 -15.24 -8.74 32.83
C ASP A 526 -14.63 -9.28 31.52
N ASN A 527 -15.46 -9.38 30.47
CA ASN A 527 -15.04 -9.69 29.08
C ASN A 527 -14.75 -8.42 28.24
N THR A 528 -14.74 -7.24 28.84
CA THR A 528 -14.43 -5.95 28.18
C THR A 528 -12.94 -5.67 28.05
N SER A 529 -12.06 -6.50 28.63
CA SER A 529 -10.62 -6.22 28.74
C SER A 529 -9.85 -6.32 27.42
N ILE A 530 -10.19 -7.24 26.51
CA ILE A 530 -9.42 -7.47 25.28
C ILE A 530 -9.67 -6.38 24.23
N ALA A 531 -10.93 -5.96 24.05
CA ALA A 531 -11.28 -4.87 23.14
C ALA A 531 -10.70 -3.53 23.63
N ASN A 532 -10.72 -3.28 24.95
CA ASN A 532 -10.12 -2.10 25.55
C ASN A 532 -8.59 -2.14 25.51
N TYR A 533 -7.96 -3.32 25.61
CA TYR A 533 -6.52 -3.49 25.46
C TYR A 533 -6.01 -3.20 24.04
N MET A 534 -6.77 -3.60 23.00
CA MET A 534 -6.41 -3.29 21.60
C MET A 534 -6.64 -1.82 21.23
N ILE A 535 -7.74 -1.23 21.69
CA ILE A 535 -8.06 0.20 21.47
C ILE A 535 -7.07 1.11 22.23
N GLY A 536 -6.70 0.73 23.46
CA GLY A 536 -5.75 1.46 24.29
C GLY A 536 -4.36 1.59 23.65
N ASN A 537 -3.83 0.52 23.04
CA ASN A 537 -2.53 0.57 22.37
C ASN A 537 -2.52 1.40 21.08
N PHE A 538 -3.66 1.53 20.40
CA PHE A 538 -3.79 2.33 19.17
C PHE A 538 -3.80 3.84 19.47
N PHE A 539 -4.61 4.29 20.44
CA PHE A 539 -4.67 5.70 20.84
C PHE A 539 -3.44 6.15 21.65
N ARG A 540 -2.81 5.24 22.40
CA ARG A 540 -1.58 5.56 23.13
C ARG A 540 -0.43 5.97 22.20
N ARG A 541 -0.32 5.39 20.99
CA ARG A 541 0.70 5.78 20.00
C ARG A 541 0.50 7.18 19.41
N ALA A 542 -0.75 7.63 19.24
CA ALA A 542 -1.05 8.99 18.78
C ALA A 542 -0.77 10.04 19.87
N ASN A 543 -1.04 9.71 21.14
CA ASN A 543 -0.75 10.61 22.27
C ASN A 543 0.73 10.58 22.70
N GLU A 544 1.45 9.47 22.55
CA GLU A 544 2.88 9.37 22.87
C GLU A 544 3.77 10.24 21.94
N SER A 545 3.36 10.50 20.69
CA SER A 545 4.07 11.48 19.84
C SER A 545 3.83 12.93 20.29
N LEU A 546 2.63 13.22 20.82
CA LEU A 546 2.25 14.51 21.40
C LEU A 546 2.88 14.77 22.78
N GLU A 547 3.10 13.75 23.60
CA GLU A 547 3.75 13.91 24.91
C GLU A 547 5.29 13.93 24.84
N ARG A 548 5.91 13.33 23.81
CA ARG A 548 7.37 13.43 23.59
C ARG A 548 7.84 14.84 23.25
N SER A 549 6.98 15.73 22.75
CA SER A 549 7.32 17.16 22.59
C SER A 549 7.22 17.96 23.89
N ARG A 550 6.56 17.42 24.94
CA ARG A 550 6.35 18.11 26.22
C ARG A 550 7.45 17.89 27.25
N ASN A 551 8.20 16.79 27.18
CA ASN A 551 9.12 16.38 28.26
C ASN A 551 10.61 16.47 27.88
N GLY A 552 11.01 17.60 27.29
CA GLY A 552 12.43 18.00 27.14
C GLY A 552 12.90 18.84 28.33
N THR A 553 13.50 18.18 29.33
CA THR A 553 14.42 18.70 30.38
C THR A 553 14.17 20.11 30.95
N SER A 554 13.58 20.17 32.15
CA SER A 554 13.80 21.27 33.09
C SER A 554 14.53 20.74 34.34
N ASP A 555 15.86 20.91 34.36
CA ASP A 555 16.62 20.88 35.60
C ASP A 555 16.33 22.13 36.42
N GLY A 556 16.16 21.92 37.72
CA GLY A 556 15.52 22.85 38.62
C GLY A 556 16.33 24.08 39.07
N SER A 557 15.58 24.94 39.76
CA SER A 557 15.95 26.10 40.58
C SER A 557 16.16 27.45 39.88
N ASN A 558 15.10 28.26 39.81
CA ASN A 558 14.99 29.41 40.72
C ASN A 558 13.59 30.05 40.69
N SER A 559 13.08 30.37 41.88
CA SER A 559 11.83 31.07 42.11
C SER A 559 11.95 32.55 41.74
N GLY A 560 11.20 32.99 40.73
CA GLY A 560 11.01 34.40 40.39
C GLY A 560 9.69 34.57 39.65
N SER A 561 8.71 35.16 40.32
CA SER A 561 7.38 35.46 39.79
C SER A 561 7.48 36.47 38.64
N ASN A 562 7.31 36.01 37.40
CA ASN A 562 6.91 36.83 36.28
C ASN A 562 5.75 36.13 35.58
N THR A 563 4.60 36.81 35.53
CA THR A 563 3.45 36.43 34.72
C THR A 563 3.79 36.67 33.25
N SER A 564 4.57 35.78 32.63
CA SER A 564 4.59 35.67 31.17
C SER A 564 3.31 34.95 30.76
N THR A 565 2.46 35.65 30.01
CA THR A 565 1.43 35.01 29.20
C THR A 565 2.14 34.29 28.06
N ASP A 566 2.77 33.15 28.36
CA ASP A 566 3.27 32.24 27.33
C ASP A 566 2.05 31.64 26.65
N SER A 567 1.60 32.32 25.60
CA SER A 567 0.72 31.74 24.59
C SER A 567 1.48 30.59 23.97
N ASN A 568 1.31 29.39 24.54
CA ASN A 568 1.80 28.12 24.01
C ASN A 568 1.18 27.89 22.63
N ALA A 569 1.73 28.55 21.61
CA ALA A 569 1.40 28.31 20.22
C ALA A 569 1.75 26.85 19.95
N ARG A 570 0.72 26.03 19.71
CA ARG A 570 0.92 24.62 19.38
C ARG A 570 1.68 24.57 18.07
N SER A 571 2.90 24.01 18.11
CA SER A 571 3.66 23.69 16.91
C SER A 571 2.79 22.85 15.97
N LEU A 572 2.63 23.34 14.74
CA LEU A 572 1.87 22.67 13.69
C LEU A 572 2.76 21.56 13.11
N SER A 573 2.56 20.32 13.55
CA SER A 573 3.26 19.16 12.99
C SER A 573 2.46 18.47 11.88
N PRO A 574 3.10 18.04 10.76
CA PRO A 574 2.44 17.20 9.78
C PRO A 574 2.01 15.88 10.41
N LEU A 575 0.89 15.32 9.94
CA LEU A 575 0.45 13.98 10.30
C LEU A 575 1.39 12.96 9.65
N GLU A 576 1.63 11.84 10.36
CA GLU A 576 2.53 10.78 9.93
C GLU A 576 1.83 9.42 9.80
N SER A 577 2.09 8.73 8.68
CA SER A 577 1.59 7.39 8.40
C SER A 577 2.70 6.57 7.79
N ILE A 578 2.90 5.38 8.35
CA ILE A 578 3.91 4.43 7.90
C ILE A 578 3.21 3.33 7.12
N GLY A 579 3.81 2.92 6.02
CA GLY A 579 3.36 1.80 5.21
C GLY A 579 4.50 1.25 4.39
N TYR A 580 4.17 0.69 3.24
CA TYR A 580 5.16 0.07 2.36
C TYR A 580 4.85 0.40 0.90
N ILE A 581 5.86 0.36 0.05
CA ILE A 581 5.68 0.40 -1.40
C ILE A 581 4.94 -0.88 -1.82
N SER A 582 3.69 -0.71 -2.24
CA SER A 582 2.83 -1.80 -2.69
C SER A 582 2.97 -2.11 -4.18
N LYS A 583 3.21 -1.08 -4.99
CA LYS A 583 3.38 -1.20 -6.44
C LYS A 583 4.22 -0.07 -6.98
N ILE A 584 5.04 -0.37 -7.98
CA ILE A 584 5.76 0.60 -8.79
C ILE A 584 5.26 0.43 -10.23
N VAL A 585 4.72 1.50 -10.81
CA VAL A 585 4.29 1.53 -12.20
C VAL A 585 5.37 2.23 -13.00
N ASN A 586 5.90 1.53 -14.00
CA ASN A 586 6.97 2.02 -14.86
C ASN A 586 6.43 2.35 -16.25
N LEU A 587 6.81 3.51 -16.78
CA LEU A 587 6.60 3.91 -18.17
C LEU A 587 7.94 4.21 -18.83
N ASN A 588 8.38 3.34 -19.75
CA ASN A 588 9.65 3.49 -20.47
C ASN A 588 10.86 3.68 -19.53
N ASN A 589 10.98 2.82 -18.51
CA ASN A 589 12.01 2.88 -17.46
C ASN A 589 11.95 4.10 -16.51
N LEU A 590 10.96 4.96 -16.65
CA LEU A 590 10.63 6.00 -15.68
C LEU A 590 9.61 5.46 -14.69
N ASN A 591 9.88 5.57 -13.39
CA ASN A 591 8.84 5.39 -12.38
C ASN A 591 7.78 6.47 -12.63
N SER A 592 6.58 6.10 -13.06
CA SER A 592 5.53 7.05 -13.42
C SER A 592 4.52 7.26 -12.30
N MET A 593 4.35 6.24 -11.45
CA MET A 593 3.47 6.24 -10.31
C MET A 593 3.98 5.22 -9.30
N VAL A 594 3.98 5.58 -8.03
CA VAL A 594 4.23 4.64 -6.94
C VAL A 594 2.96 4.56 -6.09
N ILE A 595 2.59 3.34 -5.70
CA ILE A 595 1.47 3.08 -4.80
C ILE A 595 2.05 2.61 -3.48
N SER A 596 1.68 3.29 -2.41
CA SER A 596 2.10 2.95 -1.05
C SER A 596 0.89 2.65 -0.18
N SER A 597 1.05 1.72 0.77
CA SER A 597 0.06 1.49 1.83
C SER A 597 0.14 2.51 2.97
N SER A 598 1.10 3.45 2.91
CA SER A 598 1.17 4.59 3.84
C SER A 598 0.02 5.54 3.50
N SER A 599 -1.08 5.45 4.25
CA SER A 599 -2.29 6.25 4.06
C SER A 599 -1.99 7.75 3.94
N CYS A 600 -2.88 8.48 3.25
CA CYS A 600 -2.94 9.92 3.34
C CYS A 600 -4.30 10.35 3.92
N TRP A 601 -4.30 11.45 4.68
CA TRP A 601 -5.51 11.96 5.30
C TRP A 601 -6.20 12.92 4.33
N SER A 602 -7.50 13.08 4.49
CA SER A 602 -8.23 14.15 3.81
C SER A 602 -7.52 15.49 4.05
N GLY A 603 -7.33 16.27 2.99
CA GLY A 603 -6.62 17.54 3.04
C GLY A 603 -5.08 17.44 3.04
N SER A 604 -4.48 16.25 3.15
CA SER A 604 -3.01 16.11 3.16
C SER A 604 -2.38 15.99 1.77
N SER A 605 -3.14 16.23 0.69
CA SER A 605 -2.63 16.24 -0.68
C SER A 605 -1.43 17.18 -0.82
N GLY A 606 -0.45 16.80 -1.62
CA GLY A 606 0.76 17.58 -1.88
C GLY A 606 1.85 17.41 -0.82
N GLY A 607 1.59 16.67 0.27
CA GLY A 607 2.60 16.34 1.26
C GLY A 607 3.62 15.33 0.71
N GLY A 608 4.70 15.12 1.45
CA GLY A 608 5.81 14.28 1.01
C GLY A 608 5.64 12.83 1.39
N VAL A 609 6.11 11.93 0.53
CA VAL A 609 6.37 10.54 0.87
C VAL A 609 7.86 10.30 0.86
N PHE A 610 8.32 9.63 1.90
CA PHE A 610 9.70 9.24 2.12
C PHE A 610 9.77 7.73 2.19
N TYR A 611 10.91 7.16 1.82
CA TYR A 611 11.18 5.75 2.02
C TYR A 611 12.47 5.58 2.80
N TYR A 612 12.57 4.45 3.50
CA TYR A 612 13.72 4.15 4.33
C TYR A 612 14.71 3.27 3.56
N LYS A 613 15.96 3.73 3.45
CA LYS A 613 17.04 2.94 2.86
C LYS A 613 18.15 2.75 3.87
N ASN A 614 18.60 1.51 4.02
CA ASN A 614 19.87 1.24 4.67
C ASN A 614 21.00 1.70 3.75
N ILE A 615 21.78 2.67 4.21
CA ILE A 615 22.96 3.19 3.53
C ILE A 615 24.17 2.87 4.40
N ILE A 616 25.28 2.48 3.78
CA ILE A 616 26.55 2.35 4.48
C ILE A 616 27.13 3.76 4.57
N GLY A 617 27.19 4.32 5.78
CA GLY A 617 27.80 5.62 6.03
C GLY A 617 29.31 5.58 5.78
N ASP A 618 29.96 6.75 5.74
CA ASP A 618 31.38 6.89 5.40
C ASP A 618 32.32 6.06 6.31
N ARG A 619 31.84 5.67 7.50
CA ARG A 619 32.57 4.83 8.46
C ARG A 619 32.32 3.32 8.30
N GLY A 620 31.57 2.90 7.29
CA GLY A 620 31.17 1.50 7.10
C GLY A 620 29.97 1.05 7.93
N GLU A 621 29.37 1.95 8.71
CA GLU A 621 28.20 1.66 9.55
C GLU A 621 26.91 1.74 8.74
N MET A 622 25.96 0.83 8.98
CA MET A 622 24.65 0.89 8.33
C MET A 622 23.76 1.95 8.99
N GLU A 623 23.49 3.05 8.29
CA GLU A 623 22.56 4.11 8.67
C GLU A 623 21.22 3.94 7.94
N LEU A 624 20.10 4.09 8.65
CA LEU A 624 18.79 4.11 8.03
C LEU A 624 18.46 5.56 7.65
N LYS A 625 18.47 5.86 6.35
CA LYS A 625 18.20 7.21 5.85
C LYS A 625 16.80 7.30 5.26
N GLU A 626 16.11 8.38 5.60
CA GLU A 626 14.87 8.77 4.95
C GLU A 626 15.21 9.49 3.63
N LEU A 627 14.72 8.95 2.52
CA LEU A 627 14.93 9.48 1.19
C LEU A 627 13.58 9.91 0.61
N PHE A 628 13.57 11.02 -0.13
CA PHE A 628 12.33 11.54 -0.71
C PHE A 628 11.90 10.67 -1.89
N LEU A 629 10.71 10.06 -1.76
CA LEU A 629 10.15 9.19 -2.78
C LEU A 629 9.34 9.99 -3.81
N GLY A 630 8.62 11.01 -3.37
CA GLY A 630 7.73 11.82 -4.21
C GLY A 630 6.67 12.56 -3.41
N ILE A 631 5.71 13.17 -4.10
CA ILE A 631 4.56 13.83 -3.45
C ILE A 631 3.30 12.97 -3.53
N MET A 632 2.48 13.06 -2.49
CA MET A 632 1.15 12.43 -2.43
C MET A 632 0.21 13.08 -3.42
N VAL A 633 -0.61 12.30 -4.12
CA VAL A 633 -1.61 12.77 -5.10
C VAL A 633 -2.97 12.24 -4.72
N SER A 634 -3.53 12.81 -3.66
CA SER A 634 -4.85 12.46 -3.12
C SER A 634 -5.02 10.98 -2.76
N ASN A 635 -6.09 10.68 -2.05
CA ASN A 635 -6.61 9.33 -1.95
C ASN A 635 -7.35 9.03 -3.26
N GLY A 636 -6.75 8.25 -4.16
CA GLY A 636 -7.31 7.96 -5.49
C GLY A 636 -8.80 7.61 -5.40
N ARG A 637 -9.62 8.16 -6.30
CA ARG A 637 -11.07 7.90 -6.28
C ARG A 637 -11.43 6.82 -7.29
N LEU A 638 -12.24 5.86 -6.86
CA LEU A 638 -12.90 4.91 -7.74
C LEU A 638 -14.01 5.62 -8.54
N ASN A 639 -14.48 4.99 -9.62
CA ASN A 639 -15.55 5.52 -10.48
C ASN A 639 -16.87 5.77 -9.73
N ASN A 640 -17.13 5.03 -8.66
CA ASN A 640 -18.29 5.22 -7.79
C ASN A 640 -18.13 6.44 -6.84
N GLY A 641 -17.02 7.19 -6.93
CA GLY A 641 -16.70 8.33 -6.08
C GLY A 641 -16.05 7.97 -4.75
N GLU A 642 -15.92 6.67 -4.44
CA GLU A 642 -15.26 6.20 -3.23
C GLU A 642 -13.79 6.60 -3.24
N THR A 643 -13.34 7.13 -2.11
CA THR A 643 -11.99 7.63 -1.93
C THR A 643 -11.14 6.53 -1.28
N LEU A 644 -10.04 6.13 -1.93
CA LEU A 644 -9.16 5.05 -1.49
C LEU A 644 -8.23 5.51 -0.36
N ASN A 645 -8.78 5.77 0.83
CA ASN A 645 -8.05 6.35 1.98
C ASN A 645 -6.90 5.49 2.55
N ASN A 646 -6.70 4.29 2.02
CA ASN A 646 -5.75 3.29 2.56
C ASN A 646 -4.54 3.11 1.65
N LEU A 647 -4.55 3.78 0.50
CA LEU A 647 -3.47 3.77 -0.44
C LEU A 647 -3.14 5.20 -0.80
N ASN A 648 -1.87 5.42 -1.07
CA ASN A 648 -1.37 6.69 -1.48
C ASN A 648 -0.79 6.55 -2.88
N LEU A 649 -1.33 7.31 -3.81
CA LEU A 649 -0.76 7.46 -5.15
C LEU A 649 0.28 8.56 -5.08
N ILE A 650 1.48 8.25 -5.56
CA ILE A 650 2.64 9.13 -5.41
C ILE A 650 3.12 9.53 -6.80
N ILE A 651 3.27 10.83 -7.04
CA ILE A 651 4.09 11.34 -8.16
C ILE A 651 5.54 11.14 -7.73
N PRO A 652 6.26 10.17 -8.32
CA PRO A 652 7.60 9.85 -7.89
C PRO A 652 8.55 10.99 -8.20
N ILE A 653 9.64 11.04 -7.44
CA ILE A 653 10.73 12.00 -7.60
C ILE A 653 11.19 12.13 -9.07
N ASP A 654 11.23 11.04 -9.83
CA ASP A 654 11.62 11.09 -11.24
C ASP A 654 10.75 12.03 -12.08
N VAL A 655 9.43 12.03 -11.87
CA VAL A 655 8.49 12.93 -12.57
C VAL A 655 8.64 14.38 -12.05
N ILE A 656 8.88 14.56 -10.76
CA ILE A 656 9.14 15.88 -10.15
C ILE A 656 10.38 16.52 -10.77
N LEU A 657 11.45 15.73 -10.96
CA LEU A 657 12.69 16.19 -11.58
C LEU A 657 12.50 16.59 -13.04
N LEU A 658 11.64 15.90 -13.78
CA LEU A 658 11.29 16.30 -15.14
C LEU A 658 10.54 17.63 -15.17
N GLY A 659 9.59 17.82 -14.24
CA GLY A 659 8.89 19.09 -14.10
C GLY A 659 9.84 20.24 -13.76
N LEU A 660 10.80 20.01 -12.85
CA LEU A 660 11.85 20.99 -12.54
C LEU A 660 12.71 21.34 -13.76
N LYS A 661 13.05 20.35 -14.59
CA LYS A 661 13.84 20.58 -15.81
C LYS A 661 13.07 21.45 -16.81
N GLU A 662 11.79 21.16 -17.04
CA GLU A 662 10.92 21.99 -17.88
C GLU A 662 10.85 23.44 -17.37
N ILE A 663 10.68 23.62 -16.06
CA ILE A 663 10.68 24.94 -15.41
C ILE A 663 12.01 25.67 -15.60
N SER A 664 13.14 24.96 -15.45
CA SER A 664 14.45 25.59 -15.62
C SER A 664 14.65 26.12 -17.04
N ASN A 665 14.08 25.47 -18.06
CA ASN A 665 14.13 25.97 -19.43
C ASN A 665 13.29 27.25 -19.58
N ILE A 666 12.09 27.29 -18.99
CA ILE A 666 11.23 28.49 -18.98
C ILE A 666 11.96 29.67 -18.33
N ILE A 667 12.62 29.46 -17.19
CA ILE A 667 13.35 30.52 -16.48
C ILE A 667 14.59 30.98 -17.26
N ASN A 668 15.35 30.05 -17.84
CA ASN A 668 16.57 30.36 -18.58
C ASN A 668 16.32 31.04 -19.94
N GLU A 669 15.14 30.87 -20.54
CA GLU A 669 14.76 31.63 -21.74
C GLU A 669 14.59 33.12 -21.44
N GLU A 670 14.20 33.48 -20.21
CA GLU A 670 14.02 34.86 -19.77
C GLU A 670 15.32 35.47 -19.20
N GLU A 671 16.11 34.68 -18.47
CA GLU A 671 17.38 35.08 -17.90
C GLU A 671 18.53 34.27 -18.54
N SER A 672 19.34 34.91 -19.39
CA SER A 672 20.54 34.33 -20.02
C SER A 672 21.68 33.97 -19.02
N VAL A 673 21.38 33.14 -18.02
CA VAL A 673 22.28 32.74 -16.93
C VAL A 673 22.42 31.22 -16.89
N ASN A 674 23.67 30.75 -16.96
CA ASN A 674 24.08 29.35 -16.90
C ASN A 674 23.66 28.65 -15.60
N TYR A 675 22.50 27.99 -15.58
CA TYR A 675 22.31 26.83 -14.71
C TYR A 675 23.14 25.66 -15.24
N ASN A 676 23.74 24.85 -14.37
CA ASN A 676 24.56 23.68 -14.73
C ASN A 676 23.72 22.58 -15.42
N ASN A 677 23.34 22.79 -16.69
CA ASN A 677 22.59 21.86 -17.54
C ASN A 677 23.28 20.49 -17.65
N GLU A 678 24.61 20.46 -17.55
CA GLU A 678 25.44 19.25 -17.62
C GLU A 678 25.05 18.17 -16.58
N LYS A 679 24.43 18.56 -15.44
CA LYS A 679 23.95 17.61 -14.41
C LYS A 679 22.56 17.02 -14.72
N LEU A 680 21.71 17.73 -15.47
CA LEU A 680 20.36 17.30 -15.86
C LEU A 680 20.31 16.62 -17.25
N GLU A 681 21.35 16.82 -18.07
CA GLU A 681 21.53 16.14 -19.36
C GLU A 681 21.73 14.62 -19.19
N LYS A 682 22.29 14.18 -18.06
CA LYS A 682 22.52 12.75 -17.74
C LYS A 682 21.26 11.91 -17.46
N LEU A 683 20.06 12.48 -17.61
CA LEU A 683 18.80 11.73 -17.67
C LEU A 683 18.60 11.14 -19.09
N ASP A 684 19.62 10.42 -19.59
CA ASP A 684 19.79 9.95 -20.98
C ASP A 684 18.67 9.05 -21.51
N TYR A 685 17.74 8.62 -20.65
CA TYR A 685 16.65 7.71 -21.01
C TYR A 685 15.39 8.40 -21.54
N LEU A 686 15.31 9.74 -21.47
CA LEU A 686 14.21 10.51 -22.07
C LEU A 686 14.75 11.32 -23.23
N LYS A 687 14.19 11.12 -24.42
CA LYS A 687 14.54 11.92 -25.60
C LYS A 687 13.94 13.31 -25.41
N PHE A 688 14.78 14.30 -25.20
CA PHE A 688 14.41 15.70 -25.29
C PHE A 688 14.59 16.13 -26.74
N LYS A 689 13.55 16.73 -27.33
CA LYS A 689 13.64 17.36 -28.64
C LYS A 689 13.35 18.84 -28.44
N ASP A 690 14.27 19.68 -28.89
CA ASP A 690 14.17 21.15 -28.79
C ASP A 690 13.92 21.64 -27.34
N GLY A 691 14.61 21.04 -26.35
CA GLY A 691 14.50 21.41 -24.93
C GLY A 691 13.24 20.89 -24.21
N ASN A 692 12.24 20.38 -24.94
CA ASN A 692 11.00 19.88 -24.37
C ASN A 692 11.00 18.35 -24.23
N VAL A 693 10.31 17.85 -23.19
CA VAL A 693 9.98 16.43 -23.08
C VAL A 693 8.84 16.16 -24.06
N GLU A 694 9.14 15.57 -25.21
CA GLU A 694 8.09 15.05 -26.11
C GLU A 694 7.60 13.70 -25.56
N PHE A 695 6.44 13.73 -24.93
CA PHE A 695 5.68 12.50 -24.75
C PHE A 695 4.96 12.16 -26.05
N SER A 696 5.09 10.91 -26.52
CA SER A 696 4.26 10.45 -27.62
C SER A 696 2.78 10.56 -27.22
N ASN A 697 1.90 10.82 -28.19
CA ASN A 697 0.45 10.88 -27.93
C ASN A 697 -0.06 9.65 -27.16
N THR A 698 0.54 8.48 -27.39
CA THR A 698 0.17 7.26 -26.68
C THR A 698 0.72 7.23 -25.25
N GLN A 699 1.91 7.78 -24.98
CA GLN A 699 2.40 7.99 -23.62
C GLN A 699 1.48 8.96 -22.86
N VAL A 700 1.10 10.08 -23.47
CA VAL A 700 0.16 11.05 -22.87
C VAL A 700 -1.18 10.39 -22.55
N LYS A 701 -1.76 9.64 -23.49
CA LYS A 701 -3.00 8.87 -23.26
C LYS A 701 -2.85 7.88 -22.11
N ARG A 702 -1.70 7.21 -22.03
CA ARG A 702 -1.41 6.22 -20.98
C ARG A 702 -1.24 6.86 -19.61
N PHE A 703 -0.53 7.98 -19.52
CA PHE A 703 -0.47 8.71 -18.27
C PHE A 703 -1.84 9.24 -17.87
N LYS A 704 -2.61 9.78 -18.83
CA LYS A 704 -4.01 10.16 -18.57
C LYS A 704 -4.78 8.98 -18.01
N SER A 705 -4.79 7.81 -18.65
CA SER A 705 -5.54 6.64 -18.13
C SER A 705 -5.07 6.16 -16.76
N LEU A 706 -3.77 6.25 -16.45
CA LEU A 706 -3.24 5.90 -15.14
C LEU A 706 -3.71 6.86 -14.04
N TRP A 707 -3.71 8.16 -14.32
CA TRP A 707 -4.05 9.23 -13.35
C TRP A 707 -5.54 9.59 -13.35
N SER A 708 -6.26 9.34 -14.44
CA SER A 708 -7.71 9.47 -14.59
C SER A 708 -8.42 8.16 -14.26
N LEU A 709 -8.21 7.65 -13.03
CA LEU A 709 -8.94 6.49 -12.48
C LEU A 709 -10.47 6.59 -12.67
N ARG A 710 -10.99 7.80 -12.95
CA ARG A 710 -12.38 8.16 -13.24
C ARG A 710 -12.88 7.88 -14.68
N GLU A 711 -12.01 7.76 -15.69
CA GLU A 711 -12.42 7.74 -17.13
C GLU A 711 -12.17 6.41 -17.84
N VAL A 712 -11.44 5.46 -17.24
CA VAL A 712 -11.05 4.19 -17.89
C VAL A 712 -12.25 3.27 -18.21
N TYR A 713 -13.44 3.54 -17.68
CA TYR A 713 -14.63 2.70 -17.90
C TYR A 713 -15.39 2.99 -19.21
N THR A 714 -15.31 4.17 -19.81
CA THR A 714 -16.18 4.48 -20.95
C THR A 714 -15.73 3.82 -22.27
N ASP A 715 -14.42 3.62 -22.46
CA ASP A 715 -13.89 3.08 -23.72
C ASP A 715 -13.80 1.55 -23.77
N VAL A 716 -13.64 0.88 -22.63
CA VAL A 716 -13.56 -0.60 -22.57
C VAL A 716 -14.92 -1.26 -22.87
N PHE A 717 -16.03 -0.59 -22.52
CA PHE A 717 -17.36 -1.14 -22.74
C PHE A 717 -17.85 -1.00 -24.20
N THR A 718 -17.37 -0.01 -24.96
CA THR A 718 -17.74 0.16 -26.37
C THR A 718 -17.00 -0.78 -27.32
N GLN A 719 -15.83 -1.30 -26.95
CA GLN A 719 -15.13 -2.31 -27.77
C GLN A 719 -15.62 -3.75 -27.53
N SER A 720 -16.14 -4.06 -26.34
CA SER A 720 -16.66 -5.41 -26.02
C SER A 720 -17.98 -5.79 -26.70
N SER A 721 -18.65 -4.85 -27.38
CA SER A 721 -19.82 -5.12 -28.22
C SER A 721 -19.48 -5.43 -29.69
N LYS A 722 -18.18 -5.44 -30.04
CA LYS A 722 -17.68 -5.78 -31.39
C LYS A 722 -16.74 -7.02 -31.42
N LEU A 723 -16.56 -7.71 -30.30
CA LEU A 723 -15.94 -9.05 -30.19
C LEU A 723 -17.02 -10.06 -29.81
#